data_AF-A0A813EH31-F1
#
_entry.id   AF-A0A813EH31-F1
#
_cell.length_a   1.000
_cell.length_b   1.000
_cell.length_c   1.000
_cell.angle_alpha   90.00
_cell.angle_beta   90.00
_cell.angle_gamma   90.00
#
_symmetry.space_group_name_H-M   'P 1'
#
loop_
_entity.id
_entity.type
_entity.pdbx_description
1 polymer ?
#
loop_
_entity_poly.entity_id
_entity_poly.type
_entity_poly.pdbx_seq_one_letter_code
_entity_poly.pdbx_strand_id
1 'polypeptide(L)'
;MGHSASFVTLFVVSIACCVAASGAASSPQGQGKGGKKKVAEAPAPPRPPAVSRTDGWQWKVLPAVRAAQTEAAAEAALLDESGAKAEVAPVDAVGGDLFVEVERFVRRSWWKAARTAVARSHKEKLDLTTPVRRAVAQTKHHADELLRWLDRGYAEPAATPMALRWAQNKSAVMLVARFAAKWEAPGASLAVFSTEKGQGHVDQERTAVNVRSLLSVNITRGRIEAEITAKAANSRKRYTLSLDLLDEIVPSGSGWSIHFRKAQGSMQMSKGAEIPELHFQVRKRWPYPRRWPSLTVDSSVSSDAAAHWWQEAPGLTKEEVELLRSSPPRGATTLTCLGAGSIYCSSADECVASCTQCEGLAALHSDGSRCVGALQLAPRGDSTADVWGAEFVDEDLSPAHVGGTFRWRTRDELLAAEAFALCWGFASRGAVAPEGAAASEGWGSLEPLAASEPLGWKLQLAGAEPAALQIPIGTPVVPGASHLLLVAFAAAPDVSSGEVSGLCSDPRGAVAAAAEMLDSWRPVPPVGRLDFEDTDPRGVRLAGTATVRLSKLNEGALAASSYELRWGRLGSGGPEVLDPREPPLAEVPAPASAEGIVHLALGTRSDASVRVPQGAKLLMAFALGPGGVASEEAVTLEFVDVRPPTAAPHNFEVSKDQDERLGFATFSLSFKGATCDPQVWAGDSTSARCDAGSSFVFYWADHEHAKLQPPIQELPRSEDDLYSSHPSGLVVPSAASGIL
;
A
#
# COMPACT_ATOMS: atom_id res chain seq x y z
N MET A 1 -48.87 -24.54 -28.20
CA MET A 1 -48.55 -23.92 -26.89
C MET A 1 -47.30 -23.08 -27.06
N GLY A 2 -47.34 -21.78 -26.73
CA GLY A 2 -46.17 -20.89 -26.59
C GLY A 2 -45.70 -20.12 -27.83
N HIS A 3 -46.28 -18.93 -28.06
CA HIS A 3 -45.70 -17.85 -28.88
C HIS A 3 -44.65 -17.07 -28.07
N SER A 4 -43.60 -16.55 -28.71
CA SER A 4 -43.24 -15.12 -28.57
C SER A 4 -42.20 -14.69 -29.62
N ALA A 5 -42.52 -13.59 -30.28
CA ALA A 5 -41.70 -12.88 -31.24
C ALA A 5 -40.84 -11.82 -30.55
N SER A 6 -39.68 -11.51 -31.14
CA SER A 6 -38.80 -10.42 -30.72
C SER A 6 -39.33 -9.07 -31.23
N PHE A 7 -39.46 -8.09 -30.34
CA PHE A 7 -39.73 -6.69 -30.69
C PHE A 7 -38.54 -5.80 -30.33
N VAL A 8 -38.26 -4.88 -31.27
CA VAL A 8 -37.28 -3.80 -31.21
C VAL A 8 -37.84 -2.65 -30.36
N THR A 9 -37.03 -2.09 -29.45
CA THR A 9 -37.40 -0.93 -28.64
C THR A 9 -36.71 0.33 -29.15
N LEU A 10 -37.50 1.31 -29.56
CA LEU A 10 -37.12 2.66 -29.98
C LEU A 10 -37.66 3.65 -28.92
N PHE A 11 -36.82 4.50 -28.33
CA PHE A 11 -37.26 5.55 -27.39
C PHE A 11 -37.42 6.90 -28.11
N VAL A 12 -38.64 7.44 -28.05
CA VAL A 12 -38.98 8.85 -28.35
C VAL A 12 -39.56 9.43 -27.07
N VAL A 13 -39.00 10.54 -26.56
CA VAL A 13 -39.57 11.29 -25.43
C VAL A 13 -40.05 12.65 -25.92
N SER A 14 -41.33 12.87 -25.68
CA SER A 14 -42.12 14.05 -26.08
C SER A 14 -42.03 15.14 -25.00
N ILE A 15 -41.98 16.40 -25.45
CA ILE A 15 -42.02 17.61 -24.62
C ILE A 15 -43.49 18.04 -24.49
N ALA A 16 -44.00 18.10 -23.26
CA ALA A 16 -45.31 18.68 -22.98
C ALA A 16 -45.15 19.99 -22.20
N CYS A 17 -45.61 21.09 -22.82
CA CYS A 17 -45.89 22.37 -22.18
C CYS A 17 -47.19 22.26 -21.36
N CYS A 18 -47.18 22.76 -20.13
CA CYS A 18 -48.41 23.18 -19.44
C CYS A 18 -48.23 24.60 -18.89
N VAL A 19 -49.06 25.49 -19.42
CA VAL A 19 -49.35 26.83 -18.90
C VAL A 19 -50.53 26.71 -17.94
N ALA A 20 -50.44 27.29 -16.74
CA ALA A 20 -51.60 27.62 -15.93
C ALA A 20 -51.34 28.89 -15.11
N ALA A 21 -52.15 29.92 -15.38
CA ALA A 21 -52.46 31.02 -14.46
C ALA A 21 -53.38 30.46 -13.34
N SER A 22 -53.48 30.96 -12.11
CA SER A 22 -53.75 32.32 -11.63
C SER A 22 -53.80 32.26 -10.09
N GLY A 23 -53.70 33.39 -9.38
CA GLY A 23 -54.09 33.45 -7.96
C GLY A 23 -53.44 34.58 -7.16
N ALA A 24 -54.13 35.71 -7.06
CA ALA A 24 -53.78 36.86 -6.23
C ALA A 24 -54.09 36.61 -4.74
N ALA A 25 -53.27 37.13 -3.81
CA ALA A 25 -53.70 37.55 -2.48
C ALA A 25 -52.65 38.43 -1.75
N SER A 26 -53.06 39.67 -1.48
CA SER A 26 -52.85 40.50 -0.28
C SER A 26 -51.49 40.60 0.42
N SER A 27 -50.95 41.82 0.36
CA SER A 27 -49.98 42.44 1.27
C SER A 27 -50.61 42.79 2.63
N PRO A 28 -49.81 42.85 3.72
CA PRO A 28 -49.99 43.93 4.68
C PRO A 28 -48.70 44.74 4.89
N GLN A 29 -48.87 46.06 4.77
CA GLN A 29 -47.94 47.08 5.27
C GLN A 29 -47.84 47.00 6.80
N GLY A 30 -46.61 46.87 7.30
CA GLY A 30 -46.25 47.12 8.69
C GLY A 30 -45.24 48.26 8.78
N GLN A 31 -45.72 49.47 9.11
CA GLN A 31 -44.89 50.61 9.51
C GLN A 31 -44.27 50.33 10.88
N GLY A 32 -42.94 50.30 10.97
CA GLY A 32 -42.18 50.21 12.22
C GLY A 32 -41.22 51.40 12.37
N LYS A 33 -41.53 52.26 13.35
CA LYS A 33 -40.85 53.53 13.67
C LYS A 33 -39.36 53.33 14.00
N GLY A 34 -38.54 54.25 13.52
CA GLY A 34 -37.12 54.35 13.83
C GLY A 34 -36.85 54.74 15.28
N GLY A 35 -35.96 53.98 15.92
CA GLY A 35 -35.28 54.36 17.16
C GLY A 35 -33.80 54.62 16.86
N LYS A 36 -33.37 55.89 16.95
CA LYS A 36 -31.95 56.28 16.93
C LYS A 36 -31.28 55.76 18.20
N LYS A 37 -30.41 54.75 18.08
CA LYS A 37 -29.48 54.37 19.15
C LYS A 37 -28.12 54.99 18.82
N LYS A 38 -27.67 55.94 19.65
CA LYS A 38 -26.31 56.47 19.68
C LYS A 38 -25.35 55.29 19.90
N VAL A 39 -24.51 55.00 18.91
CA VAL A 39 -23.34 54.13 19.09
C VAL A 39 -22.23 55.04 19.62
N ALA A 40 -21.68 54.66 20.77
CA ALA A 40 -20.52 55.30 21.37
C ALA A 40 -19.28 55.02 20.50
N GLU A 41 -18.58 56.10 20.19
CA GLU A 41 -17.34 56.16 19.42
C GLU A 41 -16.21 55.51 20.23
N ALA A 42 -15.64 54.42 19.72
CA ALA A 42 -14.48 53.76 20.30
C ALA A 42 -13.21 54.61 20.07
N PRO A 43 -12.27 54.67 21.04
CA PRO A 43 -11.06 55.48 20.91
C PRO A 43 -10.15 54.91 19.81
N ALA A 44 -9.68 55.81 18.94
CA ALA A 44 -8.76 55.50 17.86
C ALA A 44 -7.40 54.96 18.40
N PRO A 45 -6.79 53.96 17.73
CA PRO A 45 -5.48 53.46 18.12
C PRO A 45 -4.38 54.53 17.90
N PRO A 46 -3.29 54.49 18.71
CA PRO A 46 -2.23 55.49 18.65
C PRO A 46 -1.51 55.48 17.30
N ARG A 47 -1.30 56.68 16.74
CA ARG A 47 -0.49 56.89 15.53
C ARG A 47 0.97 56.48 15.80
N PRO A 48 1.60 55.68 14.93
CA PRO A 48 3.04 55.46 15.01
C PRO A 48 3.80 56.77 14.69
N PRO A 49 5.01 56.95 15.27
CA PRO A 49 5.78 58.18 15.13
C PRO A 49 6.17 58.46 13.68
N ALA A 50 6.06 59.73 13.29
CA ALA A 50 6.45 60.22 11.98
C ALA A 50 7.96 60.08 11.79
N VAL A 51 8.36 59.19 10.87
CA VAL A 51 9.74 59.10 10.38
C VAL A 51 9.96 60.23 9.39
N SER A 52 10.86 61.17 9.73
CA SER A 52 11.27 62.28 8.88
C SER A 52 12.00 61.74 7.64
N ARG A 53 11.41 61.99 6.47
CA ARG A 53 11.88 61.52 5.16
C ARG A 53 12.63 62.65 4.46
N THR A 54 13.92 62.77 4.71
CA THR A 54 14.86 63.50 3.86
C THR A 54 16.17 62.74 3.79
N ASP A 55 16.19 61.69 2.97
CA ASP A 55 17.43 61.17 2.40
C ASP A 55 17.17 60.82 0.95
N GLY A 56 17.94 61.45 0.06
CA GLY A 56 17.84 61.28 -1.39
C GLY A 56 18.24 59.85 -1.77
N TRP A 57 17.29 59.12 -2.34
CA TRP A 57 17.54 57.80 -2.92
C TRP A 57 18.27 57.98 -4.25
N GLN A 58 19.61 58.03 -4.20
CA GLN A 58 20.42 57.73 -5.38
C GLN A 58 20.29 56.24 -5.67
N TRP A 59 19.67 55.89 -6.80
CA TRP A 59 19.60 54.52 -7.30
C TRP A 59 21.01 54.04 -7.65
N LYS A 60 21.70 53.39 -6.69
CA LYS A 60 22.79 52.48 -7.02
C LYS A 60 22.16 51.31 -7.76
N VAL A 61 22.29 51.32 -9.09
CA VAL A 61 21.90 50.21 -9.97
C VAL A 61 22.59 48.94 -9.44
N LEU A 62 21.80 48.03 -8.87
CA LEU A 62 22.30 46.76 -8.35
C LEU A 62 22.96 45.96 -9.49
N PRO A 63 24.05 45.21 -9.23
CA PRO A 63 24.72 44.38 -10.23
C PRO A 63 23.77 43.44 -11.01
N ALA A 64 22.68 42.99 -10.36
CA ALA A 64 21.63 42.17 -10.98
C ALA A 64 20.88 42.90 -12.12
N VAL A 65 20.69 44.22 -12.02
CA VAL A 65 20.04 45.02 -13.08
C VAL A 65 20.99 45.17 -14.27
N ARG A 66 22.31 45.27 -14.05
CA ARG A 66 23.30 45.27 -15.14
C ARG A 66 23.40 43.90 -15.82
N ALA A 67 23.36 42.81 -15.06
CA ALA A 67 23.34 41.45 -15.60
C ALA A 67 22.09 41.19 -16.46
N ALA A 68 20.91 41.60 -15.95
CA ALA A 68 19.65 41.53 -16.71
C ALA A 68 19.66 42.44 -17.95
N GLN A 69 20.31 43.61 -17.89
CA GLN A 69 20.49 44.48 -19.06
C GLN A 69 21.45 43.90 -20.09
N THR A 70 22.50 43.17 -19.70
CA THR A 70 23.40 42.50 -20.65
C THR A 70 22.76 41.27 -21.30
N GLU A 71 21.93 40.54 -20.56
CA GLU A 71 21.16 39.40 -21.10
C GLU A 71 20.04 39.90 -22.03
N ALA A 72 19.32 40.96 -21.65
CA ALA A 72 18.34 41.63 -22.51
C ALA A 72 18.99 42.31 -23.74
N ALA A 73 20.22 42.80 -23.64
CA ALA A 73 20.96 43.33 -24.79
C ALA A 73 21.45 42.22 -25.74
N ALA A 74 21.84 41.06 -25.21
CA ALA A 74 22.16 39.88 -26.02
C ALA A 74 20.91 39.30 -26.70
N GLU A 75 19.76 39.30 -26.02
CA GLU A 75 18.48 38.87 -26.58
C GLU A 75 17.93 39.90 -27.58
N ALA A 76 18.11 41.20 -27.34
CA ALA A 76 17.79 42.26 -28.29
C ALA A 76 18.67 42.23 -29.55
N ALA A 77 19.95 41.82 -29.42
CA ALA A 77 20.82 41.56 -30.57
C ALA A 77 20.40 40.31 -31.38
N LEU A 78 19.67 39.37 -30.76
CA LEU A 78 19.04 38.21 -31.40
C LEU A 78 17.66 38.52 -32.01
N LEU A 79 17.00 39.59 -31.54
CA LEU A 79 15.71 40.08 -32.04
C LEU A 79 15.85 41.08 -33.20
N ASP A 80 17.07 41.35 -33.67
CA ASP A 80 17.29 42.10 -34.89
C ASP A 80 16.54 41.41 -36.06
N GLU A 81 15.77 42.18 -36.84
CA GLU A 81 14.91 41.67 -37.92
C GLU A 81 15.70 40.91 -39.01
N SER A 82 17.04 40.94 -38.95
CA SER A 82 17.96 40.14 -39.75
C SER A 82 17.82 38.63 -39.51
N GLY A 83 17.49 38.18 -38.29
CA GLY A 83 17.24 36.77 -37.99
C GLY A 83 15.98 36.22 -38.68
N ALA A 84 14.91 37.03 -38.75
CA ALA A 84 13.68 36.66 -39.47
C ALA A 84 13.84 36.64 -41.00
N LYS A 85 14.89 37.28 -41.56
CA LYS A 85 15.23 37.16 -42.99
C LYS A 85 16.19 36.01 -43.27
N ALA A 86 17.06 35.65 -42.32
CA ALA A 86 18.02 34.55 -42.47
C ALA A 86 17.40 33.17 -42.18
N GLU A 87 16.37 33.08 -41.34
CA GLU A 87 15.75 31.79 -40.95
C GLU A 87 14.49 31.43 -41.76
N VAL A 88 14.03 32.32 -42.67
CA VAL A 88 13.12 31.93 -43.78
C VAL A 88 13.98 31.40 -44.93
N ALA A 89 14.91 30.50 -44.64
CA ALA A 89 15.31 29.51 -45.62
C ALA A 89 14.03 28.81 -46.11
N PRO A 90 13.94 28.43 -47.39
CA PRO A 90 12.74 27.77 -47.89
C PRO A 90 12.42 26.60 -46.97
N VAL A 91 11.28 26.69 -46.29
CA VAL A 91 10.72 25.69 -45.36
C VAL A 91 10.33 24.41 -46.13
N ASP A 92 10.91 24.20 -47.31
CA ASP A 92 10.76 23.03 -48.17
C ASP A 92 11.80 21.96 -47.82
N ALA A 93 12.81 22.27 -47.00
CA ALA A 93 13.91 21.35 -46.67
C ALA A 93 13.86 20.76 -45.25
N VAL A 94 13.00 21.26 -44.36
CA VAL A 94 12.91 20.77 -42.97
C VAL A 94 11.63 19.97 -42.85
N GLY A 95 11.72 18.65 -42.79
CA GLY A 95 10.61 17.74 -42.50
C GLY A 95 10.07 17.87 -41.06
N GLY A 96 10.04 19.09 -40.52
CA GLY A 96 9.54 19.43 -39.21
C GLY A 96 8.02 19.52 -39.22
N ASP A 97 7.42 19.22 -38.07
CA ASP A 97 6.00 19.37 -37.85
C ASP A 97 5.60 20.87 -37.92
N LEU A 98 4.94 21.28 -39.02
CA LEU A 98 4.46 22.64 -39.26
C LEU A 98 3.63 23.19 -38.10
N PHE A 99 2.95 22.31 -37.34
CA PHE A 99 2.19 22.69 -36.14
C PHE A 99 3.10 23.22 -35.02
N VAL A 100 4.26 22.59 -34.79
CA VAL A 100 5.23 23.04 -33.78
C VAL A 100 5.92 24.33 -34.22
N GLU A 101 6.22 24.46 -35.50
CA GLU A 101 6.87 25.66 -36.05
C GLU A 101 6.00 26.90 -35.97
N VAL A 102 4.72 26.81 -36.35
CA VAL A 102 3.82 27.97 -36.29
C VAL A 102 3.61 28.46 -34.84
N GLU A 103 3.54 27.54 -33.87
CA GLU A 103 3.47 27.91 -32.46
C GLU A 103 4.73 28.60 -31.97
N ARG A 104 5.91 28.11 -32.41
CA ARG A 104 7.20 28.73 -32.12
C ARG A 104 7.26 30.15 -32.68
N PHE A 105 6.82 30.37 -33.92
CA PHE A 105 6.77 31.70 -34.54
C PHE A 105 5.88 32.65 -33.78
N VAL A 106 4.69 32.20 -33.37
CA VAL A 106 3.77 33.02 -32.55
C VAL A 106 4.39 33.36 -31.20
N ARG A 107 4.96 32.38 -30.48
CA ARG A 107 5.59 32.59 -29.18
C ARG A 107 6.80 33.55 -29.23
N ARG A 108 7.55 33.54 -30.34
CA ARG A 108 8.65 34.48 -30.60
C ARG A 108 8.19 35.82 -31.18
N SER A 109 6.88 36.06 -31.29
CA SER A 109 6.31 37.27 -31.90
C SER A 109 6.74 37.51 -33.36
N TRP A 110 7.07 36.46 -34.11
CA TRP A 110 7.43 36.53 -35.54
C TRP A 110 6.19 36.53 -36.43
N TRP A 111 5.36 37.56 -36.28
CA TRP A 111 4.03 37.65 -36.90
C TRP A 111 4.04 37.57 -38.44
N LYS A 112 5.13 38.01 -39.09
CA LYS A 112 5.29 37.88 -40.55
C LYS A 112 5.47 36.40 -40.94
N ALA A 113 6.37 35.67 -40.28
CA ALA A 113 6.62 34.26 -40.51
C ALA A 113 5.39 33.39 -40.19
N ALA A 114 4.73 33.64 -39.05
CA ALA A 114 3.49 32.95 -38.68
C ALA A 114 2.38 33.15 -39.72
N ARG A 115 2.20 34.37 -40.26
CA ARG A 115 1.24 34.63 -41.35
C ARG A 115 1.58 33.87 -42.63
N THR A 116 2.85 33.81 -43.00
CA THR A 116 3.31 33.02 -44.15
C THR A 116 3.03 31.53 -43.97
N ALA A 117 3.32 30.97 -42.79
CA ALA A 117 3.05 29.58 -42.45
C ALA A 117 1.55 29.24 -42.52
N VAL A 118 0.69 30.09 -41.97
CA VAL A 118 -0.78 29.92 -42.06
C VAL A 118 -1.28 30.04 -43.50
N ALA A 119 -0.77 31.00 -44.28
CA ALA A 119 -1.13 31.13 -45.69
C ALA A 119 -0.69 29.90 -46.51
N ARG A 120 0.45 29.30 -46.17
CA ARG A 120 0.91 28.02 -46.75
C ARG A 120 -0.02 26.88 -46.34
N SER A 121 -0.39 26.78 -45.06
CA SER A 121 -1.28 25.74 -44.55
C SER A 121 -2.63 25.74 -45.27
N HIS A 122 -3.16 26.92 -45.65
CA HIS A 122 -4.37 27.01 -46.46
C HIS A 122 -4.21 26.39 -47.87
N LYS A 123 -3.04 26.53 -48.49
CA LYS A 123 -2.75 25.88 -49.79
C LYS A 123 -2.65 24.36 -49.64
N GLU A 124 -2.10 23.90 -48.53
CA GLU A 124 -1.92 22.48 -48.19
C GLU A 124 -3.14 21.85 -47.50
N LYS A 125 -4.22 22.62 -47.26
CA LYS A 125 -5.44 22.22 -46.55
C LYS A 125 -5.17 21.70 -45.12
N LEU A 126 -4.15 22.22 -44.44
CA LEU A 126 -3.83 21.94 -43.05
C LEU A 126 -4.53 22.95 -42.11
N ASP A 127 -5.26 22.44 -41.12
CA ASP A 127 -5.94 23.27 -40.12
C ASP A 127 -5.01 23.62 -38.94
N LEU A 128 -4.41 24.81 -39.01
CA LEU A 128 -3.58 25.37 -37.94
C LEU A 128 -4.37 26.21 -36.92
N THR A 129 -5.71 26.16 -36.95
CA THR A 129 -6.55 27.02 -36.10
C THR A 129 -6.26 26.82 -34.62
N THR A 130 -6.24 25.56 -34.16
CA THR A 130 -6.00 25.21 -32.75
C THR A 130 -4.62 25.65 -32.23
N PRO A 131 -3.49 25.28 -32.87
CA PRO A 131 -2.16 25.67 -32.38
C PRO A 131 -1.94 27.19 -32.41
N VAL A 132 -2.38 27.88 -33.47
CA VAL A 132 -2.25 29.34 -33.58
C VAL A 132 -3.09 30.03 -32.50
N ARG A 133 -4.36 29.65 -32.30
CA ARG A 133 -5.21 30.22 -31.24
C ARG A 133 -4.61 30.00 -29.86
N ARG A 134 -4.07 28.80 -29.59
CA ARG A 134 -3.40 28.46 -28.33
C ARG A 134 -2.18 29.35 -28.09
N ALA A 135 -1.28 29.45 -29.06
CA ALA A 135 -0.06 30.25 -28.94
C ALA A 135 -0.34 31.77 -28.83
N VAL A 136 -1.33 32.28 -29.58
CA VAL A 136 -1.75 33.69 -29.50
C VAL A 136 -2.39 33.98 -28.14
N ALA A 137 -3.27 33.11 -27.65
CA ALA A 137 -3.89 33.26 -26.34
C ALA A 137 -2.83 33.26 -25.22
N GLN A 138 -1.81 32.40 -25.31
CA GLN A 138 -0.70 32.36 -24.36
C GLN A 138 0.14 33.64 -24.41
N THR A 139 0.50 34.12 -25.60
CA THR A 139 1.28 35.36 -25.78
C THR A 139 0.52 36.57 -25.25
N LYS A 140 -0.79 36.65 -25.55
CA LYS A 140 -1.67 37.68 -24.99
C LYS A 140 -1.74 37.59 -23.47
N HIS A 141 -1.86 36.38 -22.91
CA HIS A 141 -1.87 36.19 -21.46
C HIS A 141 -0.61 36.73 -20.79
N HIS A 142 0.58 36.46 -21.36
CA HIS A 142 1.84 36.97 -20.83
C HIS A 142 1.93 38.50 -20.93
N ALA A 143 1.48 39.08 -22.03
CA ALA A 143 1.43 40.54 -22.19
C ALA A 143 0.46 41.20 -21.19
N ASP A 144 -0.75 40.64 -21.04
CA ASP A 144 -1.74 41.11 -20.07
C ASP A 144 -1.23 40.94 -18.62
N GLU A 145 -0.48 39.88 -18.33
CA GLU A 145 0.17 39.66 -17.03
C GLU A 145 1.25 40.69 -16.75
N LEU A 146 2.13 40.98 -17.72
CA LEU A 146 3.14 42.03 -17.61
C LEU A 146 2.49 43.39 -17.35
N LEU A 147 1.40 43.73 -18.03
CA LEU A 147 0.66 44.96 -17.78
C LEU A 147 0.08 45.00 -16.37
N ARG A 148 -0.39 43.87 -15.83
CA ARG A 148 -0.87 43.78 -14.44
C ARG A 148 0.25 43.98 -13.43
N TRP A 149 1.47 43.55 -13.72
CA TRP A 149 2.63 43.78 -12.86
C TRP A 149 2.99 45.27 -12.67
N LEU A 150 2.50 46.17 -13.54
CA LEU A 150 2.60 47.61 -13.32
C LEU A 150 1.75 48.09 -12.12
N ASP A 151 0.70 47.35 -11.75
CA ASP A 151 -0.07 47.61 -10.54
C ASP A 151 0.67 47.07 -9.32
N ARG A 152 1.02 47.97 -8.39
CA ARG A 152 1.67 47.61 -7.13
C ARG A 152 0.85 46.60 -6.33
N GLY A 153 -0.48 46.68 -6.35
CA GLY A 153 -1.34 45.72 -5.64
C GLY A 153 -1.31 44.32 -6.24
N TYR A 154 -0.95 44.19 -7.52
CA TYR A 154 -0.74 42.90 -8.18
C TYR A 154 0.66 42.35 -7.91
N ALA A 155 1.67 43.23 -7.90
CA ALA A 155 3.05 42.89 -7.61
C ALA A 155 3.28 42.49 -6.14
N GLU A 156 2.66 43.23 -5.22
CA GLU A 156 2.68 43.05 -3.77
C GLU A 156 1.27 42.70 -3.27
N PRO A 157 0.77 41.48 -3.56
CA PRO A 157 -0.60 41.11 -3.25
C PRO A 157 -0.86 41.13 -1.74
N ALA A 158 -1.95 41.79 -1.36
CA ALA A 158 -2.39 41.85 0.03
C ALA A 158 -2.64 40.44 0.59
N ALA A 159 -2.25 40.24 1.86
CA ALA A 159 -2.54 39.01 2.58
C ALA A 159 -4.06 38.86 2.74
N THR A 160 -4.58 37.70 2.34
CA THR A 160 -5.98 37.35 2.39
C THR A 160 -6.10 36.06 3.20
N PRO A 161 -6.83 36.04 4.33
CA PRO A 161 -6.99 34.82 5.09
C PRO A 161 -7.71 33.76 4.26
N MET A 162 -7.28 32.50 4.39
CA MET A 162 -7.99 31.37 3.82
C MET A 162 -9.28 31.11 4.60
N ALA A 163 -10.37 30.81 3.88
CA ALA A 163 -11.62 30.39 4.49
C ALA A 163 -11.46 28.98 5.03
N LEU A 164 -11.69 28.81 6.32
CA LEU A 164 -11.38 27.58 7.04
C LEU A 164 -12.67 26.92 7.53
N ARG A 165 -12.68 25.58 7.47
CA ARG A 165 -13.59 24.73 8.23
C ARG A 165 -12.76 23.66 8.93
N TRP A 166 -13.27 23.18 10.06
CA TRP A 166 -12.59 22.14 10.80
C TRP A 166 -13.56 21.21 11.49
N ALA A 167 -13.11 19.98 11.67
CA ALA A 167 -13.74 18.94 12.45
C ALA A 167 -12.66 18.24 13.30
N GLN A 168 -13.07 17.41 14.25
CA GLN A 168 -12.13 16.61 15.03
C GLN A 168 -12.74 15.25 15.32
N ASN A 169 -11.87 14.24 15.43
CA ASN A 169 -12.20 12.97 16.07
C ASN A 169 -11.40 12.86 17.39
N LYS A 170 -11.31 11.67 17.98
CA LYS A 170 -10.54 11.45 19.22
C LYS A 170 -9.05 11.76 19.06
N SER A 171 -8.46 11.38 17.92
CA SER A 171 -7.01 11.36 17.70
C SER A 171 -6.48 12.42 16.74
N ALA A 172 -7.35 13.12 16.02
CA ALA A 172 -6.98 14.06 14.99
C ALA A 172 -7.97 15.24 14.88
N VAL A 173 -7.48 16.31 14.29
CA VAL A 173 -8.21 17.48 13.83
C VAL A 173 -8.11 17.50 12.31
N MET A 174 -9.25 17.55 11.64
CA MET A 174 -9.34 17.70 10.19
C MET A 174 -9.60 19.16 9.86
N LEU A 175 -8.73 19.77 9.06
CA LEU A 175 -8.90 21.14 8.60
C LEU A 175 -9.11 21.15 7.11
N VAL A 176 -9.97 22.03 6.63
CA VAL A 176 -10.06 22.31 5.21
C VAL A 176 -10.05 23.79 4.99
N ALA A 177 -9.03 24.23 4.25
CA ALA A 177 -8.83 25.60 3.86
C ALA A 177 -9.16 25.75 2.37
N ARG A 178 -10.01 26.73 2.07
CA ARG A 178 -10.27 27.21 0.72
C ARG A 178 -9.43 28.44 0.44
N PHE A 179 -8.93 28.53 -0.79
CA PHE A 179 -8.22 29.71 -1.31
C PHE A 179 -9.19 30.85 -1.62
N ALA A 180 -9.98 31.26 -0.63
CA ALA A 180 -11.02 32.28 -0.71
C ALA A 180 -11.07 33.02 0.64
N ALA A 181 -11.49 34.29 0.64
CA ALA A 181 -11.62 35.05 1.89
C ALA A 181 -12.82 34.61 2.76
N LYS A 182 -13.86 34.05 2.12
CA LYS A 182 -15.05 33.48 2.76
C LYS A 182 -15.38 32.15 2.09
N TRP A 183 -16.02 31.25 2.83
CA TRP A 183 -16.30 29.90 2.31
C TRP A 183 -17.20 29.88 1.07
N GLU A 184 -18.15 30.82 1.02
CA GLU A 184 -19.12 31.00 -0.08
C GLU A 184 -18.59 31.90 -1.20
N ALA A 185 -17.47 32.60 -0.98
CA ALA A 185 -16.88 33.48 -1.98
C ALA A 185 -16.21 32.67 -3.10
N PRO A 186 -16.15 33.20 -4.33
CA PRO A 186 -15.36 32.58 -5.39
C PRO A 186 -13.90 32.45 -4.96
N GLY A 187 -13.36 31.23 -5.10
CA GLY A 187 -11.97 30.93 -4.78
C GLY A 187 -10.99 31.43 -5.82
N ALA A 188 -9.70 31.25 -5.52
CA ALA A 188 -8.62 31.49 -6.46
C ALA A 188 -8.76 30.61 -7.70
N SER A 189 -8.43 31.18 -8.86
CA SER A 189 -8.30 30.45 -10.12
C SER A 189 -6.98 29.71 -10.13
N LEU A 190 -6.99 28.49 -9.57
CA LEU A 190 -5.85 27.58 -9.53
C LEU A 190 -5.99 26.43 -10.54
N ALA A 191 -7.20 26.20 -11.05
CA ALA A 191 -7.52 25.11 -11.96
C ALA A 191 -6.73 25.21 -13.26
N VAL A 192 -6.01 24.14 -13.60
CA VAL A 192 -5.42 23.91 -14.91
C VAL A 192 -6.40 23.07 -15.71
N PHE A 193 -6.88 23.61 -16.83
CA PHE A 193 -7.85 22.90 -17.67
C PHE A 193 -7.15 21.88 -18.57
N SER A 194 -7.74 20.69 -18.68
CA SER A 194 -7.29 19.62 -19.58
C SER A 194 -7.46 20.08 -21.03
N THR A 195 -6.40 19.92 -21.83
CA THR A 195 -6.46 20.18 -23.28
C THR A 195 -7.14 19.05 -24.05
N GLU A 196 -7.17 17.84 -23.48
CA GLU A 196 -7.67 16.63 -24.13
C GLU A 196 -9.18 16.47 -23.98
N LYS A 197 -9.72 16.78 -22.78
CA LYS A 197 -11.14 16.58 -22.46
C LYS A 197 -12.03 17.77 -22.83
N GLY A 198 -11.48 18.79 -23.51
CA GLY A 198 -12.21 19.99 -23.93
C GLY A 198 -12.38 21.03 -22.82
N GLN A 199 -13.07 22.13 -23.17
CA GLN A 199 -13.27 23.27 -22.26
C GLN A 199 -14.10 22.86 -21.03
N GLY A 200 -13.56 23.13 -19.83
CA GLY A 200 -14.27 22.97 -18.56
C GLY A 200 -13.83 21.78 -17.70
N HIS A 201 -13.05 20.85 -18.24
CA HIS A 201 -12.46 19.76 -17.44
C HIS A 201 -11.16 20.22 -16.79
N VAL A 202 -11.06 20.08 -15.47
CA VAL A 202 -9.83 20.36 -14.72
C VAL A 202 -8.93 19.12 -14.79
N ASP A 203 -7.68 19.33 -15.17
CA ASP A 203 -6.62 18.36 -15.04
C ASP A 203 -6.18 18.36 -13.56
N GLN A 204 -6.73 17.44 -12.78
CA GLN A 204 -6.54 17.38 -11.33
C GLN A 204 -5.07 17.17 -10.95
N GLU A 205 -4.37 16.29 -11.68
CA GLU A 205 -2.97 15.97 -11.39
C GLU A 205 -2.08 17.17 -11.68
N ARG A 206 -2.21 17.77 -12.87
CA ARG A 206 -1.44 18.96 -13.23
C ARG A 206 -1.76 20.15 -12.33
N THR A 207 -3.02 20.30 -11.94
CA THR A 207 -3.44 21.33 -10.97
C THR A 207 -2.82 21.07 -9.61
N ALA A 208 -2.83 19.83 -9.11
CA ALA A 208 -2.23 19.47 -7.82
C ALA A 208 -0.71 19.72 -7.81
N VAL A 209 0.00 19.35 -8.87
CA VAL A 209 1.44 19.62 -9.04
C VAL A 209 1.70 21.13 -9.03
N ASN A 210 0.92 21.91 -9.78
CA ASN A 210 1.06 23.36 -9.83
C ASN A 210 0.80 24.00 -8.45
N VAL A 211 -0.27 23.59 -7.76
CA VAL A 211 -0.58 24.10 -6.42
C VAL A 211 0.52 23.73 -5.43
N ARG A 212 1.03 22.49 -5.43
CA ARG A 212 2.15 22.06 -4.57
C ARG A 212 3.42 22.88 -4.80
N SER A 213 3.69 23.28 -6.05
CA SER A 213 4.87 24.10 -6.36
C SER A 213 4.77 25.54 -5.85
N LEU A 214 3.54 26.05 -5.65
CA LEU A 214 3.27 27.42 -5.21
C LEU A 214 2.92 27.52 -3.72
N LEU A 215 2.55 26.41 -3.10
CA LEU A 215 2.09 26.33 -1.72
C LEU A 215 3.25 26.04 -0.79
N SER A 216 3.49 26.93 0.17
CA SER A 216 4.34 26.67 1.33
C SER A 216 3.47 26.20 2.48
N VAL A 217 3.81 25.07 3.11
CA VAL A 217 3.12 24.55 4.30
C VAL A 217 4.14 24.23 5.37
N ASN A 218 3.93 24.76 6.57
CA ASN A 218 4.74 24.50 7.75
C ASN A 218 3.83 24.05 8.89
N ILE A 219 4.03 22.81 9.36
CA ILE A 219 3.29 22.23 10.48
C ILE A 219 4.28 22.07 11.63
N THR A 220 4.02 22.76 12.73
CA THR A 220 4.83 22.71 13.96
C THR A 220 3.97 22.20 15.11
N ARG A 221 4.58 21.96 16.28
CA ARG A 221 3.91 21.36 17.45
C ARG A 221 2.63 22.08 17.91
N GLY A 222 2.55 23.40 17.73
CA GLY A 222 1.39 24.18 18.15
C GLY A 222 0.90 25.16 17.09
N ARG A 223 1.42 25.09 15.86
CA ARG A 223 1.08 26.07 14.82
C ARG A 223 1.08 25.46 13.43
N ILE A 224 0.10 25.87 12.63
CA ILE A 224 0.01 25.54 11.20
C ILE A 224 0.08 26.84 10.40
N GLU A 225 1.05 26.91 9.49
CA GLU A 225 1.18 27.99 8.53
C GLU A 225 1.05 27.43 7.12
N ALA A 226 0.26 28.10 6.28
CA ALA A 226 0.25 27.84 4.85
C ALA A 226 0.12 29.13 4.06
N GLU A 227 0.87 29.25 2.97
CA GLU A 227 0.85 30.43 2.11
C GLU A 227 0.87 30.02 0.65
N ILE A 228 0.00 30.65 -0.16
CA ILE A 228 0.02 30.54 -1.61
C ILE A 228 -0.35 31.88 -2.23
N THR A 229 0.32 32.25 -3.32
CA THR A 229 -0.08 33.42 -4.11
C THR A 229 -0.77 32.98 -5.39
N ALA A 230 -2.02 33.39 -5.58
CA ALA A 230 -2.85 32.93 -6.69
C ALA A 230 -3.68 34.07 -7.31
N LYS A 231 -4.11 33.87 -8.57
CA LYS A 231 -4.97 34.81 -9.29
C LYS A 231 -6.42 34.62 -8.81
N ALA A 232 -7.12 35.70 -8.49
CA ALA A 232 -8.52 35.71 -8.10
C ALA A 232 -9.25 36.82 -8.86
N ALA A 233 -10.11 36.44 -9.79
CA ALA A 233 -10.66 37.32 -10.81
C ALA A 233 -9.52 38.08 -11.55
N ASN A 234 -9.52 39.40 -11.52
CA ASN A 234 -8.51 40.25 -12.15
C ASN A 234 -7.38 40.68 -11.20
N SER A 235 -7.37 40.20 -9.96
CA SER A 235 -6.37 40.56 -8.93
C SER A 235 -5.48 39.36 -8.60
N ARG A 236 -4.26 39.63 -8.12
CA ARG A 236 -3.44 38.61 -7.46
C ARG A 236 -3.64 38.75 -5.96
N LYS A 237 -3.80 37.63 -5.26
CA LYS A 237 -3.98 37.59 -3.82
C LYS A 237 -3.00 36.61 -3.19
N ARG A 238 -2.45 36.99 -2.04
CA ARG A 238 -1.62 36.12 -1.22
C ARG A 238 -2.51 35.51 -0.16
N TYR A 239 -2.90 34.26 -0.35
CA TYR A 239 -3.72 33.52 0.59
C TYR A 239 -2.86 32.98 1.71
N THR A 240 -3.20 33.33 2.96
CA THR A 240 -2.44 32.95 4.15
C THR A 240 -3.34 32.21 5.13
N LEU A 241 -2.82 31.15 5.71
CA LEU A 241 -3.34 30.45 6.87
C LEU A 241 -2.27 30.52 7.94
N SER A 242 -2.59 31.07 9.11
CA SER A 242 -1.70 31.05 10.29
C SER A 242 -2.59 30.74 11.47
N LEU A 243 -2.45 29.54 12.01
CA LEU A 243 -3.27 29.02 13.09
C LEU A 243 -2.38 28.63 14.27
N ASP A 244 -2.50 29.37 15.37
CA ASP A 244 -1.97 28.97 16.67
C ASP A 244 -2.98 28.04 17.33
N LEU A 245 -2.68 26.74 17.30
CA LEU A 245 -3.58 25.67 17.69
C LEU A 245 -3.86 25.70 19.19
N LEU A 246 -5.05 25.21 19.57
CA LEU A 246 -5.46 25.16 20.97
C LEU A 246 -4.57 24.25 21.82
N ASP A 247 -4.16 23.09 21.32
CA ASP A 247 -3.28 22.13 22.01
C ASP A 247 -2.24 21.58 21.04
N GLU A 248 -1.37 20.75 21.57
CA GLU A 248 -0.24 20.20 20.83
C GLU A 248 -0.66 19.11 19.85
N ILE A 249 0.11 19.07 18.77
CA ILE A 249 -0.04 18.10 17.70
C ILE A 249 1.27 17.36 17.49
N VAL A 250 1.22 16.23 16.77
CA VAL A 250 2.40 15.49 16.34
C VAL A 250 2.71 15.92 14.91
N PRO A 251 3.71 16.79 14.65
CA PRO A 251 3.96 17.30 13.30
C PRO A 251 4.30 16.20 12.30
N SER A 252 5.10 15.20 12.72
CA SER A 252 5.46 14.05 11.89
C SER A 252 4.30 13.10 11.60
N GLY A 253 3.27 13.10 12.44
CA GLY A 253 2.03 12.34 12.24
C GLY A 253 0.92 13.16 11.58
N SER A 254 1.19 14.42 11.25
CA SER A 254 0.26 15.33 10.61
C SER A 254 0.61 15.48 9.14
N GLY A 255 -0.39 15.61 8.29
CA GLY A 255 -0.21 15.71 6.85
C GLY A 255 -1.19 16.69 6.21
N TRP A 256 -0.94 16.98 4.94
CA TRP A 256 -1.84 17.78 4.12
C TRP A 256 -1.94 17.21 2.71
N SER A 257 -3.08 17.44 2.07
CA SER A 257 -3.39 16.98 0.72
C SER A 257 -4.26 18.02 0.01
N ILE A 258 -4.34 17.92 -1.32
CA ILE A 258 -5.21 18.77 -2.14
C ILE A 258 -6.34 17.91 -2.65
N HIS A 259 -7.58 18.31 -2.36
CA HIS A 259 -8.78 17.62 -2.85
C HIS A 259 -9.57 18.53 -3.77
N PHE A 260 -10.18 17.95 -4.78
CA PHE A 260 -10.99 18.66 -5.76
C PHE A 260 -12.46 18.44 -5.45
N ARG A 261 -13.19 19.50 -5.10
CA ARG A 261 -14.64 19.45 -4.91
C ARG A 261 -15.34 20.15 -6.06
N LYS A 262 -16.41 19.53 -6.57
CA LYS A 262 -17.31 20.19 -7.53
C LYS A 262 -17.93 21.41 -6.86
N ALA A 263 -17.88 22.55 -7.53
CA ALA A 263 -18.50 23.78 -7.04
C ALA A 263 -20.00 23.57 -6.83
N GLN A 264 -20.47 23.65 -5.58
CA GLN A 264 -21.89 23.66 -5.24
C GLN A 264 -22.39 25.11 -5.28
N GLY A 265 -23.05 25.51 -6.36
CA GLY A 265 -23.61 26.86 -6.51
C GLY A 265 -24.16 27.13 -7.90
N SER A 266 -25.16 28.03 -7.99
CA SER A 266 -25.93 28.33 -9.20
C SER A 266 -25.19 29.20 -10.24
N MET A 267 -23.86 29.26 -10.21
CA MET A 267 -23.12 29.89 -11.30
C MET A 267 -23.30 29.04 -12.57
N GLN A 268 -24.32 29.40 -13.35
CA GLN A 268 -24.83 28.74 -14.55
C GLN A 268 -23.78 28.51 -15.66
N MET A 269 -22.56 29.04 -15.49
CA MET A 269 -21.49 29.01 -16.51
C MET A 269 -20.41 27.96 -16.24
N SER A 270 -20.47 27.19 -15.14
CA SER A 270 -19.45 26.17 -14.85
C SER A 270 -20.01 24.94 -14.14
N LYS A 271 -21.03 24.31 -14.72
CA LYS A 271 -21.43 22.95 -14.31
C LYS A 271 -20.21 22.03 -14.47
N GLY A 272 -19.64 21.60 -13.35
CA GLY A 272 -18.48 20.70 -13.32
C GLY A 272 -17.13 21.34 -13.01
N ALA A 273 -17.06 22.65 -12.71
CA ALA A 273 -15.81 23.22 -12.22
C ALA A 273 -15.42 22.59 -10.87
N GLU A 274 -14.20 22.09 -10.80
CA GLU A 274 -13.60 21.52 -9.61
C GLU A 274 -12.72 22.57 -8.93
N ILE A 275 -12.99 22.82 -7.66
CA ILE A 275 -12.26 23.79 -6.84
C ILE A 275 -11.28 23.00 -5.98
N PRO A 276 -9.97 23.31 -6.05
CA PRO A 276 -8.99 22.72 -5.14
C PRO A 276 -9.20 23.26 -3.73
N GLU A 277 -9.23 22.35 -2.77
CA GLU A 277 -9.28 22.61 -1.34
C GLU A 277 -8.04 22.00 -0.69
N LEU A 278 -7.46 22.73 0.27
CA LEU A 278 -6.33 22.23 1.06
C LEU A 278 -6.87 21.52 2.30
N HIS A 279 -6.62 20.22 2.41
CA HIS A 279 -7.05 19.39 3.52
C HIS A 279 -5.85 19.12 4.42
N PHE A 280 -5.99 19.32 5.73
CA PHE A 280 -5.01 18.90 6.72
C PHE A 280 -5.62 17.79 7.57
N GLN A 281 -4.83 16.76 7.81
CA GLN A 281 -5.09 15.75 8.82
C GLN A 281 -4.06 15.94 9.91
N VAL A 282 -4.48 16.58 11.00
CA VAL A 282 -3.61 17.04 12.07
C VAL A 282 -3.74 16.08 13.24
N ARG A 283 -2.70 15.29 13.52
CA ARG A 283 -2.73 14.33 14.62
C ARG A 283 -2.58 15.05 15.96
N LYS A 284 -3.57 14.90 16.84
CA LYS A 284 -3.49 15.40 18.21
C LYS A 284 -2.37 14.66 18.93
N ARG A 285 -1.52 15.38 19.66
CA ARG A 285 -0.53 14.75 20.53
C ARG A 285 -1.19 14.00 21.67
N TRP A 286 -2.29 14.55 22.17
CA TRP A 286 -3.02 14.04 23.32
C TRP A 286 -4.44 13.62 22.91
N PRO A 287 -4.60 12.41 22.33
CA PRO A 287 -5.91 11.86 22.04
C PRO A 287 -6.64 11.68 23.37
N TYR A 288 -7.77 12.36 23.51
CA TYR A 288 -8.55 12.32 24.73
C TYR A 288 -10.02 12.41 24.34
N PRO A 289 -10.94 11.80 25.10
CA PRO A 289 -12.36 11.88 24.82
C PRO A 289 -12.90 13.32 24.81
N ARG A 290 -12.25 14.26 25.53
CA ARG A 290 -12.68 15.66 25.54
C ARG A 290 -12.35 16.37 24.22
N ARG A 291 -13.36 17.07 23.71
CA ARG A 291 -13.26 17.89 22.50
C ARG A 291 -12.44 19.15 22.75
N TRP A 292 -11.71 19.59 21.73
CA TRP A 292 -11.17 20.94 21.67
C TRP A 292 -12.35 21.91 21.52
N PRO A 293 -12.60 22.84 22.46
CA PRO A 293 -13.68 23.84 22.35
C PRO A 293 -13.51 24.78 21.15
N SER A 294 -12.27 25.09 20.81
CA SER A 294 -11.87 25.95 19.71
C SER A 294 -10.70 25.34 18.96
N LEU A 295 -10.46 25.78 17.73
CA LEU A 295 -9.27 25.37 16.99
C LEU A 295 -8.01 26.10 17.49
N THR A 296 -8.18 27.35 17.92
CA THR A 296 -7.10 28.26 18.31
C THR A 296 -7.18 28.65 19.78
N VAL A 297 -6.04 29.06 20.34
CA VAL A 297 -5.96 29.64 21.70
C VAL A 297 -6.76 30.94 21.77
N ASP A 298 -6.63 31.80 20.75
CA ASP A 298 -7.35 33.06 20.67
C ASP A 298 -8.78 32.85 20.19
N SER A 299 -9.75 33.07 21.08
CA SER A 299 -11.18 32.96 20.80
C SER A 299 -11.66 34.02 19.79
N SER A 300 -10.98 35.17 19.71
CA SER A 300 -11.29 36.28 18.81
C SER A 300 -11.13 35.94 17.33
N VAL A 301 -10.23 35.00 16.99
CA VAL A 301 -10.02 34.54 15.61
C VAL A 301 -11.13 33.57 15.18
N SER A 302 -11.86 32.97 16.13
CA SER A 302 -12.78 31.85 15.88
C SER A 302 -14.26 32.22 15.79
N SER A 303 -14.67 33.48 16.03
CA SER A 303 -16.10 33.81 16.17
C SER A 303 -16.94 33.54 14.91
N ASP A 304 -16.32 33.61 13.72
CA ASP A 304 -16.96 33.25 12.44
C ASP A 304 -16.68 31.79 12.02
N ALA A 305 -15.83 31.08 12.77
CA ALA A 305 -15.43 29.69 12.56
C ALA A 305 -15.91 28.81 13.73
N ALA A 306 -17.16 29.01 14.18
CA ALA A 306 -17.84 28.04 15.03
C ALA A 306 -17.61 26.64 14.43
N ALA A 307 -17.26 25.66 15.28
CA ALA A 307 -16.95 24.30 14.85
C ALA A 307 -18.11 23.75 14.01
N HIS A 308 -18.01 23.91 12.69
CA HIS A 308 -18.96 23.37 11.74
C HIS A 308 -18.63 21.89 11.68
N TRP A 309 -19.27 21.11 12.55
CA TRP A 309 -19.40 19.68 12.41
C TRP A 309 -20.07 19.41 11.06
N TRP A 310 -19.29 19.38 10.00
CA TRP A 310 -19.80 18.89 8.74
C TRP A 310 -19.99 17.38 8.88
N GLN A 311 -21.08 16.86 8.36
CA GLN A 311 -21.40 15.44 8.49
C GLN A 311 -20.49 14.56 7.61
N GLU A 312 -19.76 15.18 6.68
CA GLU A 312 -18.92 14.52 5.66
C GLU A 312 -17.43 14.48 6.03
N ALA A 313 -17.07 14.63 7.31
CA ALA A 313 -15.67 14.58 7.69
C ALA A 313 -15.13 13.16 7.42
N PRO A 314 -14.04 13.02 6.64
CA PRO A 314 -13.50 11.71 6.32
C PRO A 314 -13.04 11.00 7.60
N GLY A 315 -13.46 9.76 7.81
CA GLY A 315 -13.03 8.95 8.95
C GLY A 315 -13.70 9.26 10.30
N LEU A 316 -14.85 9.97 10.30
CA LEU A 316 -15.69 10.13 11.49
C LEU A 316 -16.91 9.22 11.41
N THR A 317 -17.05 8.30 12.36
CA THR A 317 -18.31 7.54 12.49
C THR A 317 -19.38 8.39 13.20
N LYS A 318 -20.66 8.04 13.04
CA LYS A 318 -21.76 8.75 13.72
C LYS A 318 -21.62 8.66 15.24
N GLU A 319 -21.15 7.53 15.73
CA GLU A 319 -20.93 7.25 17.14
C GLU A 319 -19.82 8.14 17.71
N GLU A 320 -18.72 8.33 16.98
CA GLU A 320 -17.63 9.22 17.40
C GLU A 320 -18.05 10.68 17.45
N VAL A 321 -18.82 11.13 16.46
CA VAL A 321 -19.38 12.48 16.44
C VAL A 321 -20.26 12.69 17.67
N GLU A 322 -21.13 11.72 18.00
CA GLU A 322 -22.05 11.85 19.13
C GLU A 322 -21.33 11.78 20.48
N LEU A 323 -20.29 10.94 20.59
CA LEU A 323 -19.41 10.90 21.75
C LEU A 323 -18.69 12.24 21.95
N LEU A 324 -18.19 12.87 20.89
CA LEU A 324 -17.52 14.17 20.99
C LEU A 324 -18.50 15.31 21.28
N ARG A 325 -19.75 15.20 20.82
CA ARG A 325 -20.81 16.17 21.17
C ARG A 325 -21.20 16.11 22.63
N SER A 326 -21.30 14.92 23.18
CA SER A 326 -21.66 14.67 24.58
C SER A 326 -20.50 14.91 25.55
N SER A 327 -19.25 14.83 25.08
CA SER A 327 -18.06 15.06 25.91
C SER A 327 -17.91 16.55 26.30
N PRO A 328 -17.57 16.86 27.57
CA PRO A 328 -17.32 18.24 27.99
C PRO A 328 -16.14 18.82 27.20
N PRO A 329 -16.21 20.12 26.82
CA PRO A 329 -15.06 20.80 26.24
C PRO A 329 -13.91 20.85 27.23
N ARG A 330 -12.67 20.84 26.73
CA ARG A 330 -11.50 21.06 27.58
C ARG A 330 -11.53 22.45 28.21
N GLY A 331 -11.23 22.52 29.51
CA GLY A 331 -11.10 23.77 30.26
C GLY A 331 -9.73 24.43 30.06
N ALA A 332 -8.69 23.63 29.93
CA ALA A 332 -7.33 24.08 29.65
C ALA A 332 -6.62 23.12 28.67
N THR A 333 -5.49 23.54 28.14
CA THR A 333 -4.59 22.72 27.32
C THR A 333 -3.13 22.99 27.66
N THR A 334 -2.24 22.18 27.10
CA THR A 334 -0.80 22.32 27.27
C THR A 334 -0.33 23.72 26.84
N LEU A 335 -0.77 24.18 25.68
CA LEU A 335 -0.36 25.47 25.13
C LEU A 335 -0.96 26.66 25.90
N THR A 336 -2.21 26.56 26.37
CA THR A 336 -2.81 27.63 27.18
C THR A 336 -2.12 27.76 28.54
N CYS A 337 -1.79 26.64 29.19
CA CYS A 337 -1.10 26.67 30.47
C CYS A 337 0.34 27.16 30.33
N LEU A 338 1.04 26.72 29.28
CA LEU A 338 2.39 27.20 28.98
C LEU A 338 2.41 28.71 28.77
N GLY A 339 1.43 29.27 28.04
CA GLY A 339 1.28 30.72 27.86
C GLY A 339 1.03 31.48 29.17
N ALA A 340 0.48 30.82 30.18
CA ALA A 340 0.29 31.35 31.53
C ALA A 340 1.47 31.08 32.49
N GLY A 341 2.53 30.39 32.03
CA GLY A 341 3.66 29.99 32.87
C GLY A 341 3.33 28.84 33.85
N SER A 342 2.28 28.08 33.57
CA SER A 342 1.79 26.96 34.38
C SER A 342 1.91 25.64 33.60
N ILE A 343 1.71 24.51 34.30
CA ILE A 343 1.77 23.17 33.72
C ILE A 343 0.34 22.65 33.56
N TYR A 344 0.03 21.97 32.46
CA TYR A 344 -1.30 21.39 32.27
C TYR A 344 -1.48 20.08 33.04
N CYS A 345 -2.54 19.97 33.84
CA CYS A 345 -2.93 18.75 34.53
C CYS A 345 -4.08 18.05 33.79
N SER A 346 -3.84 16.88 33.19
CA SER A 346 -4.87 16.21 32.36
C SER A 346 -5.99 15.55 33.16
N SER A 347 -5.77 15.16 34.43
CA SER A 347 -6.81 14.56 35.28
C SER A 347 -7.86 15.59 35.71
N ALA A 348 -7.41 16.77 36.13
CA ALA A 348 -8.28 17.89 36.52
C ALA A 348 -8.68 18.80 35.34
N ASP A 349 -7.99 18.72 34.20
CA ASP A 349 -8.18 19.56 33.01
C ASP A 349 -8.02 21.07 33.30
N GLU A 350 -7.00 21.39 34.10
CA GLU A 350 -6.69 22.74 34.58
C GLU A 350 -5.18 23.04 34.53
N CYS A 351 -4.83 24.32 34.70
CA CYS A 351 -3.44 24.74 34.80
C CYS A 351 -2.98 24.73 36.26
N VAL A 352 -1.96 23.94 36.58
CA VAL A 352 -1.38 23.80 37.91
C VAL A 352 0.02 24.38 37.95
N ALA A 353 0.50 24.77 39.13
CA ALA A 353 1.86 25.28 39.30
C ALA A 353 2.92 24.15 39.35
N SER A 354 2.50 22.95 39.73
CA SER A 354 3.36 21.77 39.87
C SER A 354 2.54 20.49 39.67
N CYS A 355 3.17 19.43 39.13
CA CYS A 355 2.52 18.14 38.96
C CYS A 355 2.15 17.41 40.24
N THR A 356 2.69 17.82 41.38
CA THR A 356 2.24 17.35 42.69
C THR A 356 0.80 17.77 43.01
N GLN A 357 0.26 18.79 42.35
CA GLN A 357 -1.14 19.21 42.47
C GLN A 357 -2.09 18.41 41.56
N CYS A 358 -1.53 17.60 40.65
CA CYS A 358 -2.29 16.84 39.68
C CYS A 358 -2.53 15.41 40.22
N GLU A 359 -3.76 15.11 40.63
CA GLU A 359 -4.10 13.81 41.22
C GLU A 359 -3.74 12.66 40.26
N GLY A 360 -2.92 11.72 40.73
CA GLY A 360 -2.44 10.56 39.97
C GLY A 360 -1.32 10.84 38.95
N LEU A 361 -0.94 12.10 38.70
CA LEU A 361 -0.01 12.49 37.64
C LEU A 361 1.16 13.32 38.18
N ALA A 362 2.02 12.69 38.98
CA ALA A 362 3.11 13.39 39.67
C ALA A 362 4.33 13.72 38.79
N ALA A 363 4.43 13.13 37.59
CA ALA A 363 5.59 13.31 36.71
C ALA A 363 5.38 14.48 35.73
N LEU A 364 6.43 15.25 35.49
CA LEU A 364 6.45 16.27 34.46
C LEU A 364 6.82 15.60 33.12
N HIS A 365 6.05 15.91 32.09
CA HIS A 365 6.36 15.55 30.70
C HIS A 365 7.73 16.14 30.30
N SER A 366 8.49 15.51 29.40
CA SER A 366 9.92 15.84 29.17
C SER A 366 10.18 17.29 28.73
N ASP A 367 9.23 17.89 28.02
CA ASP A 367 9.27 19.29 27.59
C ASP A 367 8.74 20.29 28.64
N GLY A 368 8.39 19.83 29.84
CA GLY A 368 7.99 20.67 30.95
C GLY A 368 6.57 21.25 30.88
N SER A 369 5.78 20.87 29.87
CA SER A 369 4.54 21.59 29.55
C SER A 369 3.27 20.98 30.16
N ARG A 370 3.33 19.71 30.58
CA ARG A 370 2.18 18.94 31.07
C ARG A 370 2.58 17.95 32.16
N CYS A 371 1.66 17.65 33.06
CA CYS A 371 1.77 16.55 34.00
C CYS A 371 1.30 15.25 33.37
N VAL A 372 2.16 14.24 33.42
CA VAL A 372 1.90 12.88 32.98
C VAL A 372 1.87 11.95 34.18
N GLY A 373 1.01 10.94 34.08
CA GLY A 373 1.01 9.83 35.02
C GLY A 373 2.22 8.96 34.78
N ALA A 374 2.56 8.16 35.79
CA ALA A 374 3.12 6.87 35.45
C ALA A 374 2.16 6.23 34.42
N LEU A 375 2.68 5.71 33.31
CA LEU A 375 1.87 4.95 32.35
C LEU A 375 1.22 3.81 33.13
N GLN A 376 -0.03 4.02 33.55
CA GLN A 376 -0.84 2.98 34.15
C GLN A 376 -1.32 2.12 33.00
N LEU A 377 -0.45 1.24 32.50
CA LEU A 377 -0.93 0.05 31.79
C LEU A 377 -1.79 -0.68 32.82
N ALA A 378 -3.11 -0.58 32.65
CA ALA A 378 -4.09 -0.93 33.66
C ALA A 378 -3.71 -2.26 34.34
N PRO A 379 -3.32 -2.25 35.62
CA PRO A 379 -3.15 -3.50 36.33
C PRO A 379 -4.55 -3.99 36.68
N ARG A 380 -4.81 -5.27 36.43
CA ARG A 380 -5.86 -6.09 37.07
C ARG A 380 -7.30 -5.92 36.53
N GLY A 381 -7.56 -6.56 35.40
CA GLY A 381 -8.62 -7.58 35.33
C GLY A 381 -7.97 -8.91 34.96
N ASP A 382 -8.44 -10.05 35.48
CA ASP A 382 -7.80 -11.38 35.45
C ASP A 382 -7.45 -11.98 34.07
N SER A 383 -7.56 -11.22 32.98
CA SER A 383 -7.00 -11.62 31.70
C SER A 383 -5.59 -11.07 31.54
N THR A 384 -4.59 -11.92 31.74
CA THR A 384 -3.22 -11.79 31.23
C THR A 384 -3.13 -11.60 29.70
N ALA A 385 -4.27 -11.44 29.02
CA ALA A 385 -4.43 -11.29 27.57
C ALA A 385 -4.32 -9.84 27.05
N ASP A 386 -4.06 -8.84 27.91
CA ASP A 386 -3.96 -7.44 27.47
C ASP A 386 -2.51 -6.94 27.28
N VAL A 387 -1.49 -7.83 27.35
CA VAL A 387 -0.22 -7.56 26.64
C VAL A 387 -0.54 -7.63 25.16
N TRP A 388 -0.47 -6.49 24.47
CA TRP A 388 -0.99 -6.40 23.11
C TRP A 388 -0.25 -7.34 22.16
N GLY A 389 -1.02 -7.90 21.20
CA GLY A 389 -0.46 -8.68 20.11
C GLY A 389 0.53 -7.82 19.32
N ALA A 390 1.81 -8.01 19.63
CA ALA A 390 2.90 -7.65 18.75
C ALA A 390 3.33 -8.90 17.99
N GLU A 391 3.80 -8.67 16.78
CA GLU A 391 4.29 -9.71 15.88
C GLU A 391 5.69 -9.32 15.49
N PHE A 392 6.63 -10.25 15.64
CA PHE A 392 7.96 -10.11 15.10
C PHE A 392 8.12 -11.11 13.96
N VAL A 393 8.50 -10.60 12.79
CA VAL A 393 8.85 -11.45 11.65
C VAL A 393 10.35 -11.31 11.44
N ASP A 394 11.05 -12.42 11.65
CA ASP A 394 12.47 -12.51 11.39
C ASP A 394 12.73 -12.69 9.88
N GLU A 395 13.61 -11.86 9.34
CA GLU A 395 13.93 -11.73 7.92
C GLU A 395 15.42 -12.05 7.63
N ASP A 396 16.28 -12.13 8.65
CA ASP A 396 17.72 -12.36 8.47
C ASP A 396 18.09 -13.83 8.32
N LEU A 397 17.24 -14.72 8.80
CA LEU A 397 17.31 -16.17 8.72
C LEU A 397 18.65 -16.76 9.17
N SER A 398 19.32 -16.11 10.13
CA SER A 398 20.68 -16.42 10.54
C SER A 398 20.72 -16.90 11.99
N PRO A 399 21.35 -18.06 12.29
CA PRO A 399 21.31 -18.63 13.63
C PRO A 399 21.93 -17.68 14.68
N ALA A 400 21.27 -17.57 15.82
CA ALA A 400 21.62 -16.72 16.97
C ALA A 400 21.61 -15.20 16.69
N HIS A 401 21.07 -14.80 15.55
CA HIS A 401 20.85 -13.41 15.19
C HIS A 401 19.37 -13.26 14.80
N VAL A 402 18.85 -12.04 14.94
CA VAL A 402 17.53 -11.69 14.45
C VAL A 402 17.62 -10.37 13.70
N GLY A 403 16.77 -10.22 12.70
CA GLY A 403 16.62 -8.96 12.00
C GLY A 403 15.41 -9.00 11.11
N GLY A 404 14.53 -8.01 11.23
CA GLY A 404 13.25 -8.05 10.55
C GLY A 404 12.29 -7.01 11.09
N THR A 405 11.00 -7.24 10.93
CA THR A 405 9.98 -6.25 11.24
C THR A 405 9.24 -6.58 12.54
N PHE A 406 9.39 -5.74 13.57
CA PHE A 406 8.56 -5.78 14.78
C PHE A 406 7.33 -4.88 14.59
N ARG A 407 6.14 -5.47 14.60
CA ARG A 407 4.85 -4.79 14.42
C ARG A 407 4.03 -4.84 15.69
N TRP A 408 3.32 -3.75 15.99
CA TRP A 408 2.36 -3.73 17.08
C TRP A 408 1.18 -2.82 16.73
N ARG A 409 0.08 -3.02 17.45
CA ARG A 409 -1.09 -2.15 17.36
C ARG A 409 -1.06 -1.13 18.49
N THR A 410 -1.21 0.14 18.15
CA THR A 410 -1.30 1.22 19.13
C THR A 410 -2.75 1.38 19.59
N ARG A 411 -3.02 1.24 20.90
CA ARG A 411 -4.28 1.78 21.48
C ARG A 411 -4.15 3.28 21.71
N ASP A 412 -5.28 3.96 21.83
CA ASP A 412 -5.36 5.40 22.13
C ASP A 412 -4.53 5.79 23.39
N GLU A 413 -4.39 4.88 24.35
CA GLU A 413 -3.63 5.10 25.60
C GLU A 413 -2.11 5.17 25.38
N LEU A 414 -1.56 4.40 24.42
CA LEU A 414 -0.14 4.48 24.06
C LEU A 414 0.25 5.77 23.37
N LEU A 415 -0.72 6.49 22.83
CA LEU A 415 -0.44 7.74 22.14
C LEU A 415 0.06 8.82 23.10
N ALA A 416 -0.09 8.59 24.42
CA ALA A 416 0.53 9.42 25.44
C ALA A 416 2.02 9.10 25.71
N ALA A 417 2.53 7.98 25.19
CA ALA A 417 3.94 7.65 25.32
C ALA A 417 4.79 8.58 24.44
N GLU A 418 5.83 9.15 25.02
CA GLU A 418 6.77 10.02 24.31
C GLU A 418 7.85 9.24 23.59
N ALA A 419 8.26 8.12 24.18
CA ALA A 419 9.32 7.28 23.70
C ALA A 419 8.93 5.81 23.84
N PHE A 420 9.48 5.00 22.94
CA PHE A 420 9.43 3.56 23.02
C PHE A 420 10.86 3.04 23.01
N ALA A 421 11.13 2.01 23.81
CA ALA A 421 12.35 1.21 23.71
C ALA A 421 11.97 -0.22 23.37
N LEU A 422 12.82 -0.89 22.59
CA LEU A 422 12.72 -2.32 22.37
C LEU A 422 13.73 -3.02 23.28
N CYS A 423 13.26 -3.99 24.06
CA CYS A 423 14.01 -4.67 25.10
C CYS A 423 13.92 -6.18 24.91
N TRP A 424 14.91 -6.92 25.39
CA TRP A 424 14.83 -8.38 25.46
C TRP A 424 13.93 -8.82 26.61
N GLY A 425 13.06 -9.79 26.35
CA GLY A 425 12.25 -10.47 27.34
C GLY A 425 12.72 -11.91 27.57
N PHE A 426 12.96 -12.27 28.82
CA PHE A 426 13.33 -13.63 29.23
C PHE A 426 12.11 -14.32 29.82
N ALA A 427 11.64 -15.40 29.18
CA ALA A 427 10.67 -16.28 29.82
C ALA A 427 11.38 -17.02 30.97
N SER A 428 11.18 -16.60 32.21
CA SER A 428 11.54 -17.44 33.36
C SER A 428 10.76 -18.76 33.22
N ARG A 429 11.50 -19.87 33.07
CA ARG A 429 10.94 -21.21 32.87
C ARG A 429 9.77 -21.48 33.82
N GLY A 430 8.57 -21.52 33.27
CA GLY A 430 7.35 -21.89 33.98
C GLY A 430 6.55 -20.68 34.43
N ALA A 431 5.42 -20.47 33.76
CA ALA A 431 4.37 -19.50 34.06
C ALA A 431 4.71 -18.03 33.70
N VAL A 432 4.16 -17.59 32.56
CA VAL A 432 3.31 -16.40 32.61
C VAL A 432 2.22 -16.74 33.63
N ALA A 433 2.48 -16.51 34.92
CA ALA A 433 1.52 -16.80 35.96
C ALA A 433 0.35 -15.81 35.79
N PRO A 434 -0.88 -16.30 35.56
CA PRO A 434 -2.05 -15.51 35.90
C PRO A 434 -2.08 -15.38 37.43
N GLU A 435 -2.54 -14.23 37.91
CA GLU A 435 -2.75 -13.85 39.31
C GLU A 435 -1.54 -13.31 40.11
N GLY A 436 -1.51 -11.98 40.21
CA GLY A 436 -1.33 -11.34 41.51
C GLY A 436 0.06 -10.82 41.90
N ALA A 437 1.13 -11.13 41.18
CA ALA A 437 2.45 -10.57 41.49
C ALA A 437 2.54 -9.10 41.02
N ALA A 438 2.85 -8.19 41.95
CA ALA A 438 3.20 -6.82 41.60
C ALA A 438 4.40 -6.85 40.63
N ALA A 439 4.39 -5.99 39.61
CA ALA A 439 5.39 -5.95 38.53
C ALA A 439 6.85 -5.67 38.97
N SER A 440 7.14 -5.67 40.27
CA SER A 440 8.49 -5.45 40.80
C SER A 440 9.33 -6.72 40.98
N GLU A 441 8.77 -7.94 40.88
CA GLU A 441 9.54 -9.17 41.24
C GLU A 441 9.49 -10.34 40.23
N GLY A 442 8.72 -10.26 39.13
CA GLY A 442 8.43 -11.44 38.29
C GLY A 442 9.16 -11.56 36.95
N TRP A 443 9.64 -10.45 36.36
CA TRP A 443 10.38 -10.50 35.09
C TRP A 443 11.87 -10.42 35.43
N GLY A 444 12.61 -11.47 35.09
CA GLY A 444 14.07 -11.47 35.21
C GLY A 444 14.68 -10.27 34.48
N SER A 445 15.87 -9.85 34.93
CA SER A 445 16.67 -8.73 34.40
C SER A 445 16.35 -8.40 32.93
N LEU A 446 15.71 -7.25 32.69
CA LEU A 446 15.47 -6.74 31.34
C LEU A 446 16.78 -6.16 30.80
N GLU A 447 17.36 -6.83 29.80
CA GLU A 447 18.54 -6.32 29.12
C GLU A 447 18.12 -5.55 27.85
N PRO A 448 18.67 -4.34 27.62
CA PRO A 448 18.48 -3.64 26.37
C PRO A 448 19.07 -4.41 25.19
N LEU A 449 18.54 -4.17 24.00
CA LEU A 449 18.99 -4.73 22.72
C LEU A 449 20.40 -4.20 22.35
N ALA A 450 21.42 -4.60 23.11
CA ALA A 450 22.84 -4.23 23.03
C ALA A 450 23.18 -2.72 23.13
N ALA A 451 24.37 -2.42 23.66
CA ALA A 451 24.97 -1.08 23.72
C ALA A 451 25.51 -0.56 22.36
N SER A 452 25.15 -1.21 21.25
CA SER A 452 25.30 -0.64 19.90
C SER A 452 24.26 0.47 19.75
N GLU A 453 24.67 1.63 19.23
CA GLU A 453 23.86 2.85 19.14
C GLU A 453 22.36 2.58 19.03
N PRO A 454 21.53 3.15 19.91
CA PRO A 454 20.10 2.86 19.99
C PRO A 454 19.50 2.96 18.60
N LEU A 455 19.04 1.81 18.10
CA LEU A 455 18.20 1.70 16.92
C LEU A 455 17.17 2.82 16.95
N GLY A 456 17.38 3.80 16.06
CA GLY A 456 16.92 5.18 16.22
C GLY A 456 15.65 5.35 17.03
N TRP A 457 15.79 5.83 18.27
CA TRP A 457 14.73 6.22 19.21
C TRP A 457 13.70 7.21 18.63
N LYS A 458 13.94 7.75 17.43
CA LYS A 458 12.92 8.38 16.60
C LYS A 458 12.07 7.31 15.93
N LEU A 459 11.33 6.56 16.73
CA LEU A 459 10.14 5.89 16.25
C LEU A 459 9.13 6.97 15.86
N GLN A 460 9.22 7.46 14.63
CA GLN A 460 8.16 8.29 14.08
C GLN A 460 6.95 7.37 13.95
N LEU A 461 5.98 7.53 14.86
CA LEU A 461 4.61 7.03 14.72
C LEU A 461 3.97 7.70 13.48
N ALA A 462 4.46 7.35 12.30
CA ALA A 462 4.11 7.94 11.03
C ALA A 462 2.79 7.33 10.54
N GLY A 463 1.69 7.61 11.24
CA GLY A 463 0.29 7.51 10.77
C GLY A 463 -0.24 6.19 10.20
N ALA A 464 0.60 5.20 9.91
CA ALA A 464 0.24 3.92 9.34
C ALA A 464 0.06 2.93 10.48
N GLU A 465 -1.18 2.51 10.71
CA GLU A 465 -1.42 1.28 11.48
C GLU A 465 -1.30 0.08 10.53
N PRO A 466 -0.61 -1.01 10.94
CA PRO A 466 0.11 -1.18 12.20
C PRO A 466 1.45 -0.41 12.24
N ALA A 467 1.83 0.06 13.43
CA ALA A 467 3.15 0.64 13.63
C ALA A 467 4.21 -0.47 13.51
N ALA A 468 5.35 -0.14 12.88
CA ALA A 468 6.41 -1.09 12.59
C ALA A 468 7.78 -0.49 12.94
N LEU A 469 8.66 -1.33 13.47
CA LEU A 469 10.05 -1.04 13.77
C LEU A 469 10.92 -2.07 13.05
N GLN A 470 11.87 -1.60 12.24
CA GLN A 470 12.84 -2.48 11.60
C GLN A 470 13.99 -2.75 12.58
N ILE A 471 14.21 -4.02 12.89
CA ILE A 471 15.40 -4.52 13.58
C ILE A 471 16.47 -4.82 12.51
N PRO A 472 17.71 -4.33 12.65
CA PRO A 472 18.79 -4.60 11.72
C PRO A 472 19.06 -6.09 11.61
N ILE A 473 19.31 -6.51 10.37
CA ILE A 473 19.83 -7.84 10.03
C ILE A 473 21.12 -8.09 10.82
N GLY A 474 21.24 -9.27 11.45
CA GLY A 474 22.43 -9.64 12.21
C GLY A 474 22.45 -9.07 13.63
N THR A 475 21.30 -8.75 14.23
CA THR A 475 21.26 -8.32 15.64
C THR A 475 21.43 -9.54 16.54
N PRO A 476 22.49 -9.63 17.36
CA PRO A 476 22.75 -10.83 18.16
C PRO A 476 21.69 -11.02 19.24
N VAL A 477 21.15 -12.24 19.34
CA VAL A 477 20.16 -12.60 20.37
C VAL A 477 20.86 -12.86 21.70
N VAL A 478 20.38 -12.22 22.78
CA VAL A 478 20.92 -12.47 24.12
C VAL A 478 20.53 -13.88 24.58
N PRO A 479 21.46 -14.72 25.08
CA PRO A 479 21.17 -16.08 25.48
C PRO A 479 20.01 -16.18 26.48
N GLY A 480 18.97 -16.93 26.11
CA GLY A 480 17.77 -17.12 26.93
C GLY A 480 16.65 -16.11 26.71
N ALA A 481 16.87 -15.06 25.91
CA ALA A 481 15.79 -14.20 25.45
C ALA A 481 14.83 -15.00 24.57
N SER A 482 13.53 -14.85 24.81
CA SER A 482 12.48 -15.51 24.04
C SER A 482 11.43 -14.54 23.50
N HIS A 483 11.49 -13.28 23.92
CA HIS A 483 10.54 -12.26 23.51
C HIS A 483 11.26 -10.95 23.18
N LEU A 484 10.64 -10.17 22.31
CA LEU A 484 10.91 -8.75 22.13
C LEU A 484 9.82 -7.96 22.84
N LEU A 485 10.22 -7.10 23.78
CA LEU A 485 9.35 -6.28 24.58
C LEU A 485 9.42 -4.83 24.09
N LEU A 486 8.28 -4.27 23.71
CA LEU A 486 8.15 -2.84 23.50
C LEU A 486 7.81 -2.19 24.83
N VAL A 487 8.69 -1.33 25.34
CA VAL A 487 8.49 -0.57 26.57
C VAL A 487 8.17 0.87 26.22
N ALA A 488 7.02 1.37 26.68
CA ALA A 488 6.58 2.74 26.50
C ALA A 488 6.98 3.61 27.70
N PHE A 489 7.40 4.83 27.44
CA PHE A 489 7.77 5.81 28.46
C PHE A 489 6.88 7.05 28.36
N ALA A 490 6.34 7.48 29.49
CA ALA A 490 5.50 8.67 29.58
C ALA A 490 6.30 9.97 29.40
N ALA A 491 7.59 9.92 29.77
CA ALA A 491 8.55 10.98 29.54
C ALA A 491 9.79 10.36 28.86
N ALA A 492 10.31 11.03 27.84
CA ALA A 492 11.57 10.62 27.24
C ALA A 492 12.64 10.56 28.36
N PRO A 493 13.31 9.42 28.55
CA PRO A 493 14.41 9.34 29.50
C PRO A 493 15.49 10.34 29.09
N ASP A 494 16.22 10.87 30.07
CA ASP A 494 17.32 11.79 29.80
C ASP A 494 18.50 11.01 29.18
N VAL A 495 18.49 10.89 27.84
CA VAL A 495 19.54 10.20 27.08
C VAL A 495 20.83 11.02 27.03
N SER A 496 20.83 12.27 27.52
CA SER A 496 22.02 13.12 27.48
C SER A 496 23.18 12.58 28.31
N SER A 497 22.91 11.69 29.26
CA SER A 497 23.93 11.00 30.06
C SER A 497 24.69 9.90 29.29
N GLY A 498 24.22 9.51 28.10
CA GLY A 498 24.80 8.42 27.31
C GLY A 498 24.56 7.01 27.87
N GLU A 499 23.91 6.87 29.03
CA GLU A 499 23.58 5.57 29.62
C GLU A 499 22.24 5.05 29.07
N VAL A 500 22.29 4.47 27.87
CA VAL A 500 21.15 3.73 27.28
C VAL A 500 20.90 2.40 28.02
N SER A 501 21.90 1.91 28.75
CA SER A 501 21.86 0.60 29.44
C SER A 501 20.79 0.47 30.52
N GLY A 502 20.24 1.57 31.04
CA GLY A 502 19.22 1.55 32.11
C GLY A 502 17.76 1.65 31.63
N LEU A 503 17.53 1.87 30.34
CA LEU A 503 16.21 2.19 29.79
C LEU A 503 15.18 1.07 30.00
N CYS A 504 15.57 -0.17 29.72
CA CYS A 504 14.73 -1.36 29.89
C CYS A 504 14.52 -1.73 31.36
N SER A 505 15.36 -1.22 32.27
CA SER A 505 15.26 -1.43 33.71
C SER A 505 14.62 -0.25 34.45
N ASP A 506 14.25 0.83 33.73
CA ASP A 506 13.67 2.02 34.35
C ASP A 506 12.23 1.71 34.81
N PRO A 507 11.93 1.84 36.11
CA PRO A 507 10.60 1.55 36.66
C PRO A 507 9.51 2.51 36.13
N ARG A 508 9.88 3.59 35.44
CA ARG A 508 8.94 4.51 34.78
C ARG A 508 8.46 3.99 33.42
N GLY A 509 9.17 3.02 32.84
CA GLY A 509 8.76 2.33 31.62
C GLY A 509 7.64 1.34 31.92
N ALA A 510 6.74 1.17 30.97
CA ALA A 510 5.66 0.19 31.07
C ALA A 510 5.69 -0.71 29.81
N VAL A 511 5.65 -2.03 29.98
CA VAL A 511 5.70 -2.99 28.86
C VAL A 511 4.43 -2.87 28.04
N ALA A 512 4.52 -2.14 26.93
CA ALA A 512 3.43 -1.86 26.01
C ALA A 512 3.03 -3.11 25.21
N ALA A 513 3.99 -3.85 24.70
CA ALA A 513 3.73 -4.99 23.83
C ALA A 513 4.83 -6.05 24.02
N ALA A 514 4.48 -7.30 23.74
CA ALA A 514 5.45 -8.39 23.68
C ALA A 514 5.17 -9.19 22.40
N ALA A 515 6.22 -9.47 21.64
CA ALA A 515 6.18 -10.48 20.58
C ALA A 515 7.08 -11.64 21.00
N GLU A 516 6.62 -12.87 20.80
CA GLU A 516 7.52 -14.02 20.85
C GLU A 516 8.58 -13.83 19.76
N MET A 517 9.84 -13.97 20.15
CA MET A 517 10.95 -13.89 19.24
C MET A 517 11.30 -15.32 18.85
N LEU A 518 11.06 -15.62 17.59
CA LEU A 518 11.41 -16.87 16.99
C LEU A 518 12.54 -16.60 15.98
N ASP A 519 13.78 -16.84 16.40
CA ASP A 519 14.95 -16.84 15.52
C ASP A 519 14.72 -17.92 14.45
N SER A 520 14.34 -17.47 13.27
CA SER A 520 13.81 -18.32 12.22
C SER A 520 14.89 -18.51 11.19
N TRP A 521 15.71 -19.55 11.28
CA TRP A 521 16.87 -19.71 10.39
C TRP A 521 16.68 -20.84 9.37
N ARG A 522 17.38 -20.75 8.23
CA ARG A 522 17.31 -21.76 7.17
C ARG A 522 18.11 -23.01 7.56
N PRO A 523 17.46 -24.18 7.75
CA PRO A 523 18.20 -25.40 8.01
C PRO A 523 19.01 -25.79 6.78
N VAL A 524 20.11 -26.51 7.01
CA VAL A 524 20.87 -27.14 5.94
C VAL A 524 19.93 -28.12 5.22
N PRO A 525 19.86 -28.09 3.87
CA PRO A 525 19.01 -29.01 3.14
C PRO A 525 19.36 -30.46 3.49
N PRO A 526 18.38 -31.38 3.49
CA PRO A 526 18.71 -32.78 3.66
C PRO A 526 19.65 -33.18 2.52
N VAL A 527 20.88 -33.58 2.83
CA VAL A 527 21.83 -34.04 1.82
C VAL A 527 21.69 -35.56 1.79
N GLY A 528 21.06 -36.12 0.76
CA GLY A 528 20.67 -37.54 0.81
C GLY A 528 19.95 -38.06 -0.41
N ARG A 529 19.55 -39.33 -0.35
CA ARG A 529 18.62 -39.95 -1.30
C ARG A 529 17.25 -40.03 -0.64
N LEU A 530 16.23 -39.56 -1.35
CA LEU A 530 14.82 -39.76 -0.99
C LEU A 530 14.38 -41.07 -1.66
N ASP A 531 14.05 -42.06 -0.85
CA ASP A 531 13.49 -43.33 -1.32
C ASP A 531 11.99 -43.32 -1.02
N PHE A 532 11.14 -43.80 -1.93
CA PHE A 532 9.71 -43.92 -1.70
C PHE A 532 9.25 -45.35 -2.01
N GLU A 533 8.55 -45.95 -1.06
CA GLU A 533 7.91 -47.26 -1.21
C GLU A 533 6.40 -47.05 -1.32
N ASP A 534 5.85 -47.24 -2.52
CA ASP A 534 4.41 -47.17 -2.78
C ASP A 534 3.72 -48.45 -2.30
N THR A 535 2.61 -48.26 -1.59
CA THR A 535 1.79 -49.31 -0.98
C THR A 535 0.39 -49.37 -1.59
N ASP A 536 0.01 -48.42 -2.45
CA ASP A 536 -1.28 -48.44 -3.16
C ASP A 536 -1.05 -48.59 -4.67
N PRO A 537 -1.29 -49.77 -5.26
CA PRO A 537 -1.10 -49.98 -6.71
C PRO A 537 -2.17 -49.29 -7.57
N ARG A 538 -3.09 -48.52 -6.97
CA ARG A 538 -4.17 -47.83 -7.67
C ARG A 538 -3.70 -46.45 -8.13
N GLY A 539 -3.34 -46.34 -9.41
CA GLY A 539 -2.88 -45.09 -10.02
C GLY A 539 -3.82 -43.89 -9.77
N VAL A 540 -3.27 -42.67 -9.85
CA VAL A 540 -3.89 -41.38 -9.44
C VAL A 540 -3.85 -41.10 -7.93
N ARG A 541 -3.59 -42.11 -7.09
CA ARG A 541 -3.43 -41.97 -5.64
C ARG A 541 -2.11 -42.58 -5.23
N LEU A 542 -1.35 -41.89 -4.38
CA LEU A 542 -0.12 -42.40 -3.79
C LEU A 542 -0.34 -42.60 -2.28
N ALA A 543 0.05 -43.76 -1.79
CA ALA A 543 0.14 -44.05 -0.35
C ALA A 543 1.39 -44.88 -0.11
N GLY A 544 2.20 -44.54 0.88
CA GLY A 544 3.49 -45.19 1.05
C GLY A 544 4.35 -44.54 2.11
N THR A 545 5.61 -44.94 2.18
CA THR A 545 6.57 -44.33 3.11
C THR A 545 7.74 -43.75 2.33
N ALA A 546 7.92 -42.44 2.44
CA ALA A 546 9.10 -41.76 1.95
C ALA A 546 10.19 -41.79 3.02
N THR A 547 11.39 -42.23 2.67
CA THR A 547 12.54 -42.34 3.57
C THR A 547 13.61 -41.37 3.13
N VAL A 548 13.91 -40.38 3.96
CA VAL A 548 15.02 -39.43 3.76
C VAL A 548 16.22 -39.93 4.54
N ARG A 549 17.31 -40.27 3.85
CA ARG A 549 18.58 -40.62 4.48
C ARG A 549 19.46 -39.38 4.60
N LEU A 550 19.68 -38.88 5.80
CA LEU A 550 20.56 -37.75 6.07
C LEU A 550 22.02 -38.23 5.98
N SER A 551 22.80 -37.66 5.06
CA SER A 551 24.24 -37.96 5.00
C SER A 551 24.94 -37.49 6.27
N LYS A 552 25.94 -38.29 6.70
CA LYS A 552 26.66 -38.22 8.00
C LYS A 552 26.50 -36.88 8.72
N LEU A 553 25.79 -36.90 9.85
CA LEU A 553 25.59 -35.83 10.84
C LEU A 553 26.62 -34.69 10.74
N ASN A 554 26.42 -33.78 9.79
CA ASN A 554 26.99 -32.45 9.89
C ASN A 554 26.22 -31.79 11.05
N GLU A 555 26.92 -31.08 11.94
CA GLU A 555 26.30 -30.47 13.14
C GLU A 555 25.07 -29.60 12.80
N GLY A 556 24.98 -29.07 11.57
CA GLY A 556 23.81 -28.34 11.07
C GLY A 556 22.56 -29.17 10.76
N ALA A 557 22.66 -30.48 10.51
CA ALA A 557 21.49 -31.35 10.23
C ALA A 557 20.69 -31.68 11.51
N LEU A 558 21.29 -31.52 12.69
CA LEU A 558 20.61 -31.69 13.99
C LEU A 558 19.70 -30.51 14.35
N ALA A 559 19.74 -29.43 13.59
CA ALA A 559 19.10 -28.19 13.97
C ALA A 559 17.77 -27.95 13.21
N ALA A 560 17.39 -28.83 12.28
CA ALA A 560 16.01 -28.88 11.76
C ALA A 560 15.01 -29.24 12.87
N SER A 561 13.88 -28.54 12.95
CA SER A 561 12.78 -28.86 13.86
C SER A 561 11.88 -29.96 13.32
N SER A 562 11.65 -29.99 12.00
CA SER A 562 10.84 -30.99 11.32
C SER A 562 11.31 -31.19 9.88
N TYR A 563 10.80 -32.23 9.23
CA TYR A 563 10.97 -32.48 7.80
C TYR A 563 9.58 -32.55 7.17
N GLU A 564 9.41 -31.93 6.01
CA GLU A 564 8.15 -31.96 5.27
C GLU A 564 8.32 -32.54 3.87
N LEU A 565 7.26 -33.16 3.35
CA LEU A 565 7.19 -33.71 1.99
C LEU A 565 6.18 -32.93 1.16
N ARG A 566 6.54 -32.53 -0.06
CA ARG A 566 5.68 -31.77 -0.99
C ARG A 566 5.70 -32.33 -2.41
N TRP A 567 4.68 -31.99 -3.19
CA TRP A 567 4.67 -32.21 -4.63
C TRP A 567 5.56 -31.19 -5.34
N GLY A 568 6.37 -31.67 -6.28
CA GLY A 568 7.17 -30.86 -7.16
C GLY A 568 6.99 -31.21 -8.63
N ARG A 569 7.52 -30.34 -9.48
CA ARG A 569 7.64 -30.55 -10.93
C ARG A 569 9.03 -30.13 -11.41
N LEU A 570 9.41 -30.60 -12.59
CA LEU A 570 10.63 -30.16 -13.27
C LEU A 570 10.32 -28.88 -14.06
N GLY A 571 10.74 -27.73 -13.51
CA GLY A 571 10.65 -26.42 -14.15
C GLY A 571 11.86 -26.13 -15.04
N SER A 572 11.82 -24.98 -15.74
CA SER A 572 12.92 -24.53 -16.61
C SER A 572 14.23 -24.23 -15.86
N GLY A 573 14.14 -23.92 -14.57
CA GLY A 573 15.28 -23.65 -13.69
C GLY A 573 15.66 -24.81 -12.75
N GLY A 574 15.06 -25.99 -12.92
CA GLY A 574 15.23 -27.13 -12.01
C GLY A 574 13.95 -27.51 -11.25
N PRO A 575 14.05 -28.34 -10.20
CA PRO A 575 12.92 -28.72 -9.36
C PRO A 575 12.22 -27.52 -8.73
N GLU A 576 10.89 -27.46 -8.84
CA GLU A 576 10.05 -26.42 -8.21
C GLU A 576 8.85 -27.05 -7.50
N VAL A 577 8.43 -26.48 -6.37
CA VAL A 577 7.22 -26.90 -5.64
C VAL A 577 5.99 -26.53 -6.48
N LEU A 578 5.04 -27.45 -6.62
CA LEU A 578 3.89 -27.27 -7.52
C LEU A 578 2.95 -26.14 -7.05
N ASP A 579 2.61 -26.11 -5.76
CA ASP A 579 1.93 -25.00 -5.08
C ASP A 579 2.48 -24.84 -3.65
N PRO A 580 3.22 -23.76 -3.34
CA PRO A 580 3.78 -23.54 -2.00
C PRO A 580 2.71 -23.24 -0.95
N ARG A 581 1.46 -22.94 -1.33
CA ARG A 581 0.36 -22.67 -0.40
C ARG A 581 -0.37 -23.93 0.07
N GLU A 582 -0.21 -25.05 -0.63
CA GLU A 582 -0.78 -26.33 -0.19
C GLU A 582 -0.09 -26.81 1.09
N PRO A 583 -0.82 -27.44 2.02
CA PRO A 583 -0.21 -28.06 3.20
C PRO A 583 0.75 -29.18 2.77
N PRO A 584 1.80 -29.47 3.55
CA PRO A 584 2.70 -30.56 3.24
C PRO A 584 1.95 -31.90 3.24
N LEU A 585 2.42 -32.83 2.40
CA LEU A 585 1.86 -34.17 2.27
C LEU A 585 2.08 -35.01 3.52
N ALA A 586 3.22 -34.80 4.16
CA ALA A 586 3.58 -35.35 5.46
C ALA A 586 4.55 -34.37 6.13
N GLU A 587 4.44 -34.22 7.44
CA GLU A 587 5.42 -33.52 8.27
C GLU A 587 5.78 -34.42 9.45
N VAL A 588 7.07 -34.58 9.71
CA VAL A 588 7.59 -35.40 10.81
C VAL A 588 8.59 -34.57 11.60
N PRO A 589 8.44 -34.45 12.93
CA PRO A 589 9.42 -33.77 13.77
C PRO A 589 10.79 -34.44 13.63
N ALA A 590 11.86 -33.65 13.62
CA ALA A 590 13.20 -34.15 13.40
C ALA A 590 13.52 -35.26 14.42
N PRO A 591 13.95 -36.45 13.98
CA PRO A 591 14.10 -37.58 14.88
C PRO A 591 15.30 -37.38 15.81
N ALA A 592 15.16 -37.79 17.07
CA ALA A 592 16.29 -37.94 18.00
C ALA A 592 17.18 -39.16 17.69
N SER A 593 16.85 -39.91 16.62
CA SER A 593 17.52 -41.16 16.24
C SER A 593 18.92 -40.90 15.68
N ALA A 594 19.93 -41.54 16.28
CA ALA A 594 21.32 -41.45 15.85
C ALA A 594 21.58 -42.00 14.42
N GLU A 595 20.62 -42.71 13.83
CA GLU A 595 20.77 -43.35 12.52
C GLU A 595 20.56 -42.40 11.33
N GLY A 596 20.04 -41.18 11.55
CA GLY A 596 19.88 -40.18 10.49
C GLY A 596 18.86 -40.56 9.40
N ILE A 597 17.88 -41.41 9.73
CA ILE A 597 16.80 -41.83 8.83
C ILE A 597 15.49 -41.20 9.27
N VAL A 598 14.80 -40.52 8.36
CA VAL A 598 13.48 -39.92 8.59
C VAL A 598 12.45 -40.64 7.72
N HIS A 599 11.38 -41.16 8.33
CA HIS A 599 10.26 -41.80 7.61
C HIS A 599 9.04 -40.88 7.58
N LEU A 600 8.64 -40.46 6.39
CA LEU A 600 7.48 -39.61 6.10
C LEU A 600 6.38 -40.49 5.52
N ALA A 601 5.35 -40.78 6.32
CA ALA A 601 4.27 -41.66 5.95
C ALA A 601 3.17 -40.91 5.17
N LEU A 602 2.91 -41.34 3.93
CA LEU A 602 1.84 -40.82 3.06
C LEU A 602 0.63 -41.75 3.13
N GLY A 603 -0.49 -41.25 3.66
CA GLY A 603 -1.79 -41.94 3.55
C GLY A 603 -1.89 -43.29 4.26
N THR A 604 -1.23 -43.47 5.41
CA THR A 604 -1.17 -44.75 6.15
C THR A 604 -2.48 -45.25 6.76
N ARG A 605 -3.56 -44.46 6.70
CA ARG A 605 -4.92 -44.95 6.97
C ARG A 605 -5.54 -45.41 5.66
N SER A 606 -6.22 -46.55 5.65
CA SER A 606 -6.77 -47.22 4.45
C SER A 606 -7.64 -46.35 3.53
N ASP A 607 -8.09 -45.18 4.00
CA ASP A 607 -8.93 -44.23 3.26
C ASP A 607 -8.20 -42.92 2.88
N ALA A 608 -6.91 -42.79 3.21
CA ALA A 608 -6.16 -41.53 3.17
C ALA A 608 -5.11 -41.44 2.05
N SER A 609 -5.24 -42.21 0.96
CA SER A 609 -4.33 -42.08 -0.17
C SER A 609 -4.44 -40.70 -0.83
N VAL A 610 -3.29 -40.08 -1.10
CA VAL A 610 -3.22 -38.68 -1.54
C VAL A 610 -3.30 -38.64 -3.06
N ARG A 611 -4.20 -37.82 -3.60
CA ARG A 611 -4.34 -37.68 -5.05
C ARG A 611 -3.11 -36.96 -5.61
N VAL A 612 -2.53 -37.51 -6.68
CA VAL A 612 -1.41 -36.86 -7.38
C VAL A 612 -1.95 -35.68 -8.18
N PRO A 613 -1.52 -34.43 -7.92
CA PRO A 613 -1.99 -33.27 -8.67
C PRO A 613 -1.50 -33.32 -10.12
N GLN A 614 -2.24 -32.67 -11.02
CA GLN A 614 -1.84 -32.59 -12.42
C GLN A 614 -0.52 -31.83 -12.56
N GLY A 615 0.46 -32.46 -13.21
CA GLY A 615 1.78 -31.88 -13.44
C GLY A 615 2.81 -32.16 -12.35
N ALA A 616 2.44 -32.81 -11.25
CA ALA A 616 3.40 -33.32 -10.28
C ALA A 616 4.24 -34.44 -10.92
N LYS A 617 5.57 -34.31 -10.83
CA LYS A 617 6.55 -35.31 -11.30
C LYS A 617 7.58 -35.68 -10.24
N LEU A 618 7.68 -34.89 -9.18
CA LEU A 618 8.67 -35.04 -8.12
C LEU A 618 7.98 -35.13 -6.76
N LEU A 619 8.53 -35.94 -5.87
CA LEU A 619 8.38 -35.80 -4.42
C LEU A 619 9.59 -35.03 -3.91
N MET A 620 9.35 -33.97 -3.12
CA MET A 620 10.40 -33.09 -2.61
C MET A 620 10.37 -33.10 -1.08
N ALA A 621 11.49 -33.43 -0.46
CA ALA A 621 11.65 -33.39 1.00
C ALA A 621 12.48 -32.17 1.44
N PHE A 622 11.90 -31.36 2.33
CA PHE A 622 12.53 -30.17 2.90
C PHE A 622 12.86 -30.40 4.38
N ALA A 623 13.95 -29.80 4.84
CA ALA A 623 14.17 -29.59 6.26
C ALA A 623 13.49 -28.27 6.66
N LEU A 624 12.77 -28.26 7.79
CA LEU A 624 12.17 -27.07 8.38
C LEU A 624 12.97 -26.68 9.62
N GLY A 625 13.42 -25.43 9.68
CA GLY A 625 14.05 -24.84 10.86
C GLY A 625 13.00 -24.31 11.83
N PRO A 626 13.44 -23.78 13.00
CA PRO A 626 12.59 -22.98 13.86
C PRO A 626 11.86 -21.90 13.04
N GLY A 627 10.57 -21.70 13.30
CA GLY A 627 9.72 -20.79 12.51
C GLY A 627 9.17 -21.35 11.21
N GLY A 628 9.37 -22.64 10.94
CA GLY A 628 8.82 -23.28 9.75
C GLY A 628 9.50 -22.81 8.46
N VAL A 629 10.70 -22.25 8.57
CA VAL A 629 11.50 -21.83 7.41
C VAL A 629 12.09 -23.07 6.76
N ALA A 630 11.73 -23.32 5.50
CA ALA A 630 12.24 -24.44 4.73
C ALA A 630 13.66 -24.20 4.21
N SER A 631 14.43 -25.28 4.04
CA SER A 631 15.72 -25.28 3.35
C SER A 631 15.58 -24.81 1.90
N GLU A 632 16.62 -24.17 1.35
CA GLU A 632 16.62 -23.68 -0.05
C GLU A 632 16.52 -24.82 -1.07
N GLU A 633 17.17 -25.93 -0.78
CA GLU A 633 17.17 -27.12 -1.61
C GLU A 633 16.35 -28.23 -0.95
N ALA A 634 15.68 -29.03 -1.78
CA ALA A 634 15.00 -30.24 -1.37
C ALA A 634 15.72 -31.46 -1.94
N VAL A 635 15.66 -32.58 -1.22
CA VAL A 635 15.94 -33.87 -1.86
C VAL A 635 14.73 -34.23 -2.72
N THR A 636 14.97 -34.45 -4.00
CA THR A 636 13.92 -34.79 -4.94
C THR A 636 13.97 -36.26 -5.33
N LEU A 637 12.80 -36.89 -5.43
CA LEU A 637 12.62 -38.18 -6.07
C LEU A 637 11.67 -37.98 -7.25
N GLU A 638 12.15 -38.24 -8.46
CA GLU A 638 11.27 -38.38 -9.61
C GLU A 638 10.50 -39.68 -9.47
N PHE A 639 9.17 -39.60 -9.48
CA PHE A 639 8.32 -40.77 -9.43
C PHE A 639 7.59 -40.91 -10.76
N VAL A 640 7.42 -42.15 -11.21
CA VAL A 640 6.59 -42.49 -12.35
C VAL A 640 5.37 -43.20 -11.80
N ASP A 641 4.19 -42.58 -11.88
CA ASP A 641 2.92 -43.26 -11.61
C ASP A 641 2.67 -44.25 -12.75
N VAL A 642 3.15 -45.49 -12.59
CA VAL A 642 3.01 -46.56 -13.57
C VAL A 642 1.58 -47.08 -13.50
N ARG A 643 0.68 -46.48 -14.27
CA ARG A 643 -0.66 -47.04 -14.49
C ARG A 643 -0.58 -48.27 -15.38
N PRO A 644 -1.22 -49.39 -15.02
CA PRO A 644 -1.57 -50.39 -16.01
C PRO A 644 -2.55 -49.75 -17.01
N PRO A 645 -2.38 -49.95 -18.33
CA PRO A 645 -3.28 -49.36 -19.33
C PRO A 645 -4.72 -49.83 -19.08
N THR A 646 -5.67 -48.89 -19.20
CA THR A 646 -7.09 -49.11 -18.89
C THR A 646 -7.85 -49.77 -20.04
N ALA A 647 -7.26 -49.80 -21.23
CA ALA A 647 -7.81 -50.48 -22.39
C ALA A 647 -7.08 -51.81 -22.61
N ALA A 648 -7.77 -52.92 -22.38
CA ALA A 648 -7.31 -54.23 -22.82
C ALA A 648 -7.64 -54.42 -24.33
N PRO A 649 -6.82 -55.17 -25.09
CA PRO A 649 -7.19 -55.60 -26.44
C PRO A 649 -8.50 -56.42 -26.38
N HIS A 650 -9.46 -56.09 -27.24
CA HIS A 650 -10.77 -56.74 -27.22
C HIS A 650 -10.81 -58.00 -28.08
N ASN A 651 -10.04 -58.01 -29.17
CA ASN A 651 -9.97 -59.16 -30.06
C ASN A 651 -8.53 -59.32 -30.56
N PHE A 652 -8.00 -60.53 -30.41
CA PHE A 652 -6.69 -60.94 -30.91
C PHE A 652 -6.92 -61.99 -31.98
N GLU A 653 -6.80 -61.61 -33.25
CA GLU A 653 -6.95 -62.54 -34.36
C GLU A 653 -5.58 -62.89 -34.93
N VAL A 654 -5.27 -64.18 -34.91
CA VAL A 654 -4.11 -64.74 -35.60
C VAL A 654 -4.57 -65.16 -36.98
N SER A 655 -4.10 -64.46 -38.01
CA SER A 655 -4.39 -64.89 -39.38
C SER A 655 -3.63 -66.19 -39.70
N LYS A 656 -4.25 -67.05 -40.51
CA LYS A 656 -3.63 -68.31 -40.93
C LYS A 656 -2.35 -67.99 -41.72
N ASP A 657 -1.25 -68.65 -41.35
CA ASP A 657 0.03 -68.52 -42.05
C ASP A 657 -0.19 -68.80 -43.54
N GLN A 658 0.07 -67.80 -44.38
CA GLN A 658 -0.10 -67.93 -45.82
C GLN A 658 1.11 -68.63 -46.48
N ASP A 659 2.19 -68.86 -45.73
CA ASP A 659 3.37 -69.59 -46.20
C ASP A 659 3.90 -70.56 -45.12
N GLU A 660 3.39 -71.79 -45.12
CA GLU A 660 3.75 -72.88 -44.18
C GLU A 660 5.27 -73.18 -44.12
N ARG A 661 6.08 -72.65 -45.04
CA ARG A 661 7.53 -72.86 -45.09
C ARG A 661 8.34 -71.85 -44.28
N LEU A 662 7.77 -70.67 -43.95
CA LEU A 662 8.54 -69.57 -43.36
C LEU A 662 8.30 -69.38 -41.86
N GLY A 663 7.24 -69.97 -41.28
CA GLY A 663 7.03 -69.98 -39.81
C GLY A 663 6.71 -68.60 -39.21
N PHE A 664 6.09 -67.71 -39.99
CA PHE A 664 5.67 -66.39 -39.54
C PHE A 664 4.15 -66.36 -39.42
N ALA A 665 3.65 -65.90 -38.27
CA ALA A 665 2.24 -65.59 -38.11
C ALA A 665 2.03 -64.07 -38.22
N THR A 666 0.96 -63.66 -38.91
CA THR A 666 0.52 -62.26 -38.91
C THR A 666 -0.60 -62.10 -37.90
N PHE A 667 -0.41 -61.19 -36.96
CA PHE A 667 -1.33 -60.91 -35.87
C PHE A 667 -2.11 -59.64 -36.19
N SER A 668 -3.43 -59.69 -36.01
CA SER A 668 -4.28 -58.51 -36.02
C SER A 668 -4.80 -58.30 -34.60
N LEU A 669 -4.35 -57.20 -33.99
CA LEU A 669 -4.84 -56.72 -32.71
C LEU A 669 -5.88 -55.65 -32.97
N SER A 670 -7.12 -55.90 -32.56
CA SER A 670 -8.15 -54.86 -32.60
C SER A 670 -8.61 -54.49 -31.19
N PHE A 671 -8.55 -53.19 -30.92
CA PHE A 671 -9.11 -52.58 -29.74
C PHE A 671 -10.51 -52.15 -30.10
N LYS A 672 -11.52 -52.94 -29.70
CA LYS A 672 -12.90 -52.49 -29.84
C LYS A 672 -13.05 -51.30 -28.90
N GLY A 673 -13.33 -50.13 -29.48
CA GLY A 673 -13.25 -48.82 -28.84
C GLY A 673 -13.59 -48.93 -27.37
N ALA A 674 -12.56 -48.95 -26.52
CA ALA A 674 -12.75 -48.77 -25.11
C ALA A 674 -13.54 -47.48 -25.02
N THR A 675 -14.79 -47.57 -24.58
CA THR A 675 -15.60 -46.38 -24.36
C THR A 675 -14.91 -45.67 -23.21
N CYS A 676 -13.97 -44.78 -23.58
CA CYS A 676 -13.40 -43.78 -22.70
C CYS A 676 -14.62 -43.10 -22.08
N ASP A 677 -14.90 -43.38 -20.80
CA ASP A 677 -16.02 -42.76 -20.12
C ASP A 677 -15.75 -41.25 -20.12
N PRO A 678 -16.49 -40.44 -20.91
CA PRO A 678 -16.18 -39.03 -21.06
C PRO A 678 -16.39 -38.27 -19.75
N GLN A 679 -17.11 -38.86 -18.78
CA GLN A 679 -17.45 -38.19 -17.53
C GLN A 679 -16.31 -38.12 -16.52
N VAL A 680 -15.25 -38.93 -16.66
CA VAL A 680 -14.15 -38.93 -15.67
C VAL A 680 -13.11 -37.83 -15.96
N TRP A 681 -13.07 -37.29 -17.18
CA TRP A 681 -12.05 -36.34 -17.65
C TRP A 681 -12.70 -35.07 -18.24
N ALA A 682 -13.48 -34.36 -17.41
CA ALA A 682 -14.04 -33.06 -17.77
C ALA A 682 -12.98 -31.95 -17.55
N GLY A 683 -12.07 -31.80 -18.51
CA GLY A 683 -11.09 -30.71 -18.54
C GLY A 683 -10.26 -30.76 -19.82
N ASP A 684 -10.65 -29.92 -20.78
CA ASP A 684 -10.10 -29.74 -22.13
C ASP A 684 -10.52 -30.75 -23.22
N SER A 685 -11.27 -30.24 -24.20
CA SER A 685 -12.19 -31.01 -25.06
C SER A 685 -11.61 -31.47 -26.41
N THR A 686 -10.29 -31.60 -26.57
CA THR A 686 -9.73 -31.93 -27.89
C THR A 686 -8.88 -33.20 -27.99
N SER A 687 -8.64 -33.94 -26.90
CA SER A 687 -8.04 -35.28 -27.02
C SER A 687 -8.37 -36.18 -25.83
N ALA A 688 -9.57 -36.75 -25.80
CA ALA A 688 -9.85 -37.91 -24.96
C ALA A 688 -9.10 -39.13 -25.52
N ARG A 689 -7.79 -39.23 -25.27
CA ARG A 689 -6.99 -40.42 -25.61
C ARG A 689 -7.18 -41.44 -24.49
N CYS A 690 -7.72 -42.61 -24.81
CA CYS A 690 -7.75 -43.72 -23.87
C CYS A 690 -6.31 -44.13 -23.52
N ASP A 691 -6.02 -44.30 -22.23
CA ASP A 691 -4.72 -44.73 -21.71
C ASP A 691 -4.49 -46.20 -22.06
N ALA A 692 -4.14 -46.45 -23.31
CA ALA A 692 -3.95 -47.76 -23.91
C ALA A 692 -2.47 -48.18 -23.95
N GLY A 693 -1.62 -47.53 -23.14
CA GLY A 693 -0.18 -47.79 -23.07
C GLY A 693 0.60 -47.22 -24.25
N SER A 694 1.92 -47.15 -24.08
CA SER A 694 2.89 -46.66 -25.08
C SER A 694 3.46 -47.76 -25.98
N SER A 695 3.37 -49.02 -25.55
CA SER A 695 3.93 -50.16 -26.25
C SER A 695 3.13 -51.45 -26.01
N PHE A 696 3.28 -52.40 -26.92
CA PHE A 696 2.79 -53.76 -26.78
C PHE A 696 3.95 -54.70 -26.49
N VAL A 697 3.78 -55.58 -25.52
CA VAL A 697 4.79 -56.57 -25.15
C VAL A 697 4.17 -57.95 -25.30
N PHE A 698 4.76 -58.78 -26.16
CA PHE A 698 4.28 -60.14 -26.42
C PHE A 698 5.05 -61.16 -25.58
N TYR A 699 4.31 -62.15 -25.08
CA TYR A 699 4.87 -63.29 -24.36
C TYR A 699 4.41 -64.61 -24.98
N TRP A 700 5.31 -65.60 -25.05
CA TRP A 700 4.94 -66.97 -25.40
C TRP A 700 4.64 -67.75 -24.12
N ALA A 701 3.57 -68.54 -24.17
CA ALA A 701 3.28 -69.54 -23.15
C ALA A 701 3.75 -70.92 -23.63
N ASP A 702 4.35 -71.68 -22.71
CA ASP A 702 4.63 -73.10 -22.95
C ASP A 702 3.35 -73.96 -22.92
N HIS A 703 3.49 -75.23 -23.31
CA HIS A 703 2.39 -76.19 -23.45
C HIS A 703 1.61 -76.46 -22.16
N GLU A 704 2.14 -76.04 -21.02
CA GLU A 704 1.54 -76.20 -19.69
C GLU A 704 0.98 -74.88 -19.13
N HIS A 705 1.11 -73.78 -19.88
CA HIS A 705 0.56 -72.45 -19.57
C HIS A 705 1.00 -71.90 -18.19
N ALA A 706 2.11 -72.39 -17.64
CA ALA A 706 2.50 -72.12 -16.25
C ALA A 706 3.62 -71.09 -16.11
N LYS A 707 4.41 -70.82 -17.16
CA LYS A 707 5.46 -69.80 -17.14
C LYS A 707 5.45 -68.95 -18.40
N LEU A 708 5.30 -67.63 -18.21
CA LEU A 708 5.61 -66.63 -19.22
C LEU A 708 7.13 -66.65 -19.45
N GLN A 709 7.55 -66.83 -20.70
CA GLN A 709 8.95 -66.62 -21.10
C GLN A 709 9.29 -65.11 -21.08
N PRO A 710 10.56 -64.68 -21.12
CA PRO A 710 10.90 -63.27 -21.27
C PRO A 710 10.24 -62.63 -22.50
N PRO A 711 9.97 -61.31 -22.48
CA PRO A 711 9.27 -60.65 -23.57
C PRO A 711 10.06 -60.78 -24.87
N ILE A 712 9.37 -61.20 -25.95
CA ILE A 712 10.01 -61.49 -27.24
C ILE A 712 10.36 -60.18 -27.95
N GLN A 713 9.43 -59.24 -27.90
CA GLN A 713 9.49 -57.99 -28.62
C GLN A 713 8.56 -56.97 -27.97
N GLU A 714 9.09 -55.77 -27.77
CA GLU A 714 8.30 -54.59 -27.44
C GLU A 714 8.06 -53.82 -28.74
N LEU A 715 6.80 -53.67 -29.13
CA LEU A 715 6.42 -52.88 -30.29
C LEU A 715 5.95 -51.50 -29.81
N PRO A 716 6.67 -50.42 -30.13
CA PRO A 716 6.22 -49.08 -29.81
C PRO A 716 4.95 -48.78 -30.63
N ARG A 717 3.99 -48.12 -29.99
CA ARG A 717 2.73 -47.74 -30.63
C ARG A 717 2.92 -46.44 -31.42
N SER A 718 2.56 -46.42 -32.70
CA SER A 718 2.53 -45.17 -33.47
C SER A 718 1.19 -44.44 -33.29
N GLU A 719 1.15 -43.12 -33.49
CA GLU A 719 -0.09 -42.34 -33.29
C GLU A 719 -1.23 -42.72 -34.26
N ASP A 720 -0.91 -43.34 -35.40
CA ASP A 720 -1.89 -43.79 -36.40
C ASP A 720 -2.52 -45.16 -36.08
N ASP A 721 -2.01 -45.88 -35.06
CA ASP A 721 -2.41 -47.26 -34.72
C ASP A 721 -3.71 -47.37 -33.91
N LEU A 722 -4.45 -46.28 -33.70
CA LEU A 722 -5.62 -46.24 -32.82
C LEU A 722 -6.83 -47.05 -33.31
N TYR A 723 -6.87 -47.47 -34.59
CA TYR A 723 -8.04 -48.16 -35.15
C TYR A 723 -7.77 -49.53 -35.79
N SER A 724 -6.53 -49.87 -36.17
CA SER A 724 -6.14 -51.25 -36.54
C SER A 724 -4.63 -51.34 -36.82
N SER A 725 -3.84 -51.80 -35.85
CA SER A 725 -2.45 -52.18 -36.08
C SER A 725 -2.36 -53.66 -36.48
N HIS A 726 -1.63 -53.96 -37.56
CA HIS A 726 -1.32 -55.33 -37.97
C HIS A 726 0.18 -55.57 -37.79
N PRO A 727 0.65 -55.85 -36.57
CA PRO A 727 2.05 -56.24 -36.38
C PRO A 727 2.32 -57.50 -37.21
N SER A 728 3.22 -57.38 -38.19
CA SER A 728 3.66 -58.48 -39.06
C SER A 728 5.14 -58.76 -38.82
N GLY A 729 5.55 -60.02 -38.98
CA GLY A 729 6.95 -60.44 -38.88
C GLY A 729 7.39 -61.02 -37.53
N LEU A 730 6.46 -61.38 -36.64
CA LEU A 730 6.77 -62.12 -35.41
C LEU A 730 7.12 -63.58 -35.75
N VAL A 731 8.34 -64.00 -35.39
CA VAL A 731 8.79 -65.39 -35.56
C VAL A 731 8.17 -66.25 -34.46
N VAL A 732 7.44 -67.30 -34.85
CA VAL A 732 6.86 -68.26 -33.89
C VAL A 732 7.91 -69.30 -33.52
N PRO A 733 8.35 -69.42 -32.25
CA PRO A 733 9.25 -70.48 -31.85
C PRO A 733 8.59 -71.83 -32.08
N SER A 734 9.35 -72.82 -32.57
CA SER A 734 8.82 -74.16 -32.86
C SER A 734 8.24 -74.90 -31.65
N ALA A 735 8.50 -74.43 -30.43
CA ALA A 735 8.00 -74.98 -29.18
C ALA A 735 6.80 -74.20 -28.59
N ALA A 736 6.35 -73.13 -29.25
CA ALA A 736 5.23 -72.33 -28.78
C ALA A 736 3.89 -73.03 -29.06
N SER A 737 3.06 -73.14 -28.04
CA SER A 737 1.70 -73.70 -28.13
C SER A 737 0.60 -72.66 -27.91
N GLY A 738 0.95 -71.44 -27.48
CA GLY A 738 0.02 -70.33 -27.27
C GLY A 738 0.71 -68.98 -27.03
N ILE A 739 -0.01 -67.88 -27.24
CA ILE A 739 0.43 -66.49 -27.01
C ILE A 739 -0.41 -65.90 -25.88
N LEU A 740 0.22 -65.12 -25.00
CA LEU A 740 -0.44 -64.27 -24.00
C LEU A 740 -0.23 -62.79 -24.30
#